data_AF-A0AAD6HPU0-F1
#
_entry.id   AF-A0AAD6HPU0-F1
#
_cell.length_a   1.000
_cell.length_b   1.000
_cell.length_c   1.000
_cell.angle_alpha   90.00
_cell.angle_beta   90.00
_cell.angle_gamma   90.00
#
_symmetry.space_group_name_H-M   'P 1'
#
loop_
_entity.id
_entity.type
_entity.pdbx_description
1 polymer ?
#
loop_
_entity_poly.entity_id
_entity_poly.type
_entity_poly.pdbx_seq_one_letter_code
_entity_poly.pdbx_strand_id
1 'polypeptide(L)'
;MDWLHFYIAGAALLVFALVGVVLLVSFQQVKVDMDQGPLTYLKFIWANFLKPHDKSVLHQQDALESFYRTQATVYDATRRRLLRGREDMLGLVAAQLKYKIESKEIKSGKAVWVDVGGGTGYNIEAMSAFVPVERFFEHVYLVDLSPSLCEVARKRFERLGWKNVTVLCQDARSFQLPERTIDPRAANAVTSDRADLITMSYSLSMIPDYYSVVDSLTSRLTPYGVLGVCDFYVQNIVDVSSRNYTGGAFNRHVNWLGRVFWRTWFDFDRVNLEAARRDYLEYKFGTVVSASDRNYLLGGIPYYIFVGCPKEIASTPSQDTIEKLDASFTESPYLSPANHQLEREQAAEQSAREVRSKAYESAIINLSANLPLPSSFYQNHHYRIHYNDMLPKHTQFQNEYIYAFTWEDPRVDHRLLNIGPDDVILAITSAGDNILDYLQKNPRRVHAVDLNPNQNHLLELKVASYMALGHRDMWKIFGEGKHPQFRELLISKMSPHLSSQAFQYWLEHSHVFTSKSGHGLYETGGSRHAIRMVRYLAKFFGLENDVRKMCEAQTLAEQREIWPKIRKVLLSKPLNWAIVSTEWFAWKAAGVPRNQRNMIVDDFFRRNGLNSDMKQSKDVSGQSIWEYVVDTLDPVVKDTLLSNDNYFYYLCLQGKFSRRCHPTYLSPQAHVKLSTPGAFDGLRIHTDEINEVINRITPGTLTIAVVMDSMDWFDPTEDAAAAQARRLNHALKKGGRILLRSASIDPWYIKHFEENGFTARRVGARFPGTSIDRVNMYASTWICTKEKDVTRPKNDRTISVLSLGDSAVGTTKRSSSVEDLHI
;
A
#
# COMPACT_ATOMS: atom_id res chain seq x y z
N MET A 1 -15.64 5.85 -57.12
CA MET A 1 -16.71 5.19 -56.35
C MET A 1 -16.17 4.91 -54.96
N ASP A 2 -16.65 5.66 -53.97
CA ASP A 2 -16.12 5.62 -52.61
C ASP A 2 -16.58 4.36 -51.86
N TRP A 3 -15.63 3.47 -51.59
CA TRP A 3 -15.78 2.24 -50.82
C TRP A 3 -16.33 2.46 -49.41
N LEU A 4 -16.25 3.69 -48.89
CA LEU A 4 -16.77 4.08 -47.59
C LEU A 4 -18.30 3.98 -47.52
N HIS A 5 -19.02 4.32 -48.61
CA HIS A 5 -20.48 4.27 -48.63
C HIS A 5 -21.00 2.83 -48.69
N PHE A 6 -20.28 1.93 -49.36
CA PHE A 6 -20.58 0.50 -49.35
C PHE A 6 -20.36 -0.14 -47.97
N TYR A 7 -19.32 0.26 -47.25
CA TYR A 7 -19.08 -0.23 -45.89
C TYR A 7 -20.15 0.23 -44.90
N ILE A 8 -20.57 1.50 -44.98
CA ILE A 8 -21.63 2.05 -44.14
C ILE A 8 -22.97 1.38 -44.46
N ALA A 9 -23.28 1.18 -45.74
CA ALA A 9 -24.50 0.48 -46.15
C ALA A 9 -24.51 -0.99 -45.70
N GLY A 10 -23.38 -1.69 -45.80
CA GLY A 10 -23.23 -3.08 -45.33
C GLY A 10 -23.38 -3.22 -43.81
N ALA A 11 -22.77 -2.30 -43.05
CA ALA A 11 -22.90 -2.27 -41.59
C ALA A 11 -24.34 -1.95 -41.16
N ALA A 12 -25.01 -1.01 -41.83
CA ALA A 12 -26.41 -0.69 -41.56
C ALA A 12 -27.33 -1.88 -41.84
N LEU A 13 -27.13 -2.60 -42.95
CA LEU A 13 -27.90 -3.80 -43.30
C LEU A 13 -27.74 -4.92 -42.27
N LEU A 14 -26.52 -5.13 -41.75
CA LEU A 14 -26.27 -6.09 -40.69
C LEU A 14 -26.95 -5.71 -39.38
N VAL A 15 -26.96 -4.42 -39.01
CA VAL A 15 -27.66 -3.94 -37.82
C VAL A 15 -29.18 -4.09 -37.97
N PHE A 16 -29.75 -3.73 -39.13
CA PHE A 16 -31.18 -3.91 -39.38
C PHE A 16 -31.60 -5.38 -39.42
N ALA A 17 -30.76 -6.27 -39.99
CA ALA A 17 -31.00 -7.71 -39.96
C ALA A 17 -30.96 -8.27 -38.54
N LEU A 18 -30.00 -7.83 -37.71
CA LEU A 18 -29.90 -8.23 -36.31
C LEU A 18 -31.11 -7.77 -35.49
N VAL A 19 -31.54 -6.50 -35.68
CA VAL A 19 -32.74 -5.96 -35.03
C VAL A 19 -34.00 -6.70 -35.48
N GLY A 20 -34.10 -7.03 -36.78
CA GLY A 20 -35.21 -7.82 -37.33
C GLY A 20 -35.28 -9.24 -36.74
N VAL A 21 -34.14 -9.91 -36.54
CA VAL A 21 -34.08 -11.24 -35.91
C VAL A 21 -34.46 -11.16 -34.43
N VAL A 22 -33.99 -10.14 -33.69
CA VAL A 22 -34.36 -9.95 -32.28
C VAL A 22 -35.87 -9.69 -32.14
N LEU A 23 -36.46 -8.88 -33.02
CA LEU A 23 -37.91 -8.64 -33.03
C LEU A 23 -38.68 -9.92 -33.38
N LEU A 24 -38.26 -10.70 -34.38
CA LEU A 24 -38.89 -11.96 -34.76
C LEU A 24 -38.87 -13.01 -33.63
N VAL A 25 -37.76 -13.11 -32.90
CA VAL A 25 -37.64 -13.99 -31.72
C VAL A 25 -38.47 -13.46 -30.55
N SER A 26 -38.64 -12.15 -30.41
CA SER A 26 -39.48 -11.53 -29.38
C SER A 26 -40.99 -11.77 -29.59
N PHE A 27 -41.44 -12.07 -30.81
CA PHE A 27 -42.86 -12.28 -31.14
C PHE A 27 -43.32 -13.74 -31.14
N GLN A 28 -42.42 -14.72 -31.00
CA GLN A 28 -42.81 -16.14 -30.92
C GLN A 28 -42.95 -16.59 -29.46
N GLN A 29 -44.20 -16.70 -28.99
CA GLN A 29 -44.54 -17.34 -27.72
C GLN A 29 -44.31 -18.87 -27.83
N VAL A 30 -43.09 -19.33 -27.53
CA VAL A 30 -42.81 -20.76 -27.41
C VAL A 30 -42.79 -21.15 -25.93
N LYS A 31 -43.75 -21.98 -25.52
CA LYS A 31 -43.75 -22.71 -24.24
C LYS A 31 -42.78 -23.89 -24.33
N VAL A 32 -41.70 -23.89 -23.55
CA VAL A 32 -40.86 -25.08 -23.32
C VAL A 32 -40.56 -25.20 -21.82
N ASP A 33 -40.64 -26.44 -21.34
CA ASP A 33 -40.62 -26.84 -19.94
C ASP A 33 -39.23 -26.73 -19.29
N MET A 34 -39.24 -26.55 -17.97
CA MET A 34 -38.23 -25.85 -17.17
C MET A 34 -37.42 -26.80 -16.27
N ASP A 35 -36.10 -26.84 -16.45
CA ASP A 35 -35.09 -26.64 -15.40
C ASP A 35 -33.70 -27.11 -15.86
N GLN A 36 -32.69 -26.27 -15.55
CA GLN A 36 -31.24 -26.40 -15.78
C GLN A 36 -30.66 -25.76 -17.07
N GLY A 37 -29.59 -24.97 -16.88
CA GLY A 37 -28.73 -24.48 -17.97
C GLY A 37 -28.98 -23.03 -18.45
N PRO A 38 -28.40 -22.63 -19.62
CA PRO A 38 -28.27 -21.25 -20.12
C PRO A 38 -29.58 -20.44 -20.18
N LEU A 39 -30.73 -21.12 -20.16
CA LEU A 39 -32.06 -20.55 -19.98
C LEU A 39 -32.24 -19.76 -18.67
N THR A 40 -31.47 -20.05 -17.62
CA THR A 40 -31.43 -19.25 -16.38
C THR A 40 -30.92 -17.83 -16.63
N TYR A 41 -29.89 -17.72 -17.47
CA TYR A 41 -29.34 -16.43 -17.88
C TYR A 41 -30.28 -15.71 -18.84
N LEU A 42 -31.01 -16.43 -19.70
CA LEU A 42 -32.06 -15.86 -20.54
C LEU A 42 -33.28 -15.41 -19.73
N LYS A 43 -33.68 -16.12 -18.67
CA LYS A 43 -34.70 -15.68 -17.71
C LYS A 43 -34.25 -14.45 -16.94
N PHE A 44 -32.99 -14.41 -16.50
CA PHE A 44 -32.39 -13.21 -15.90
C PHE A 44 -32.41 -12.05 -16.92
N ILE A 45 -31.96 -12.28 -18.16
CA ILE A 45 -31.94 -11.26 -19.19
C ILE A 45 -33.36 -10.77 -19.51
N TRP A 46 -34.32 -11.66 -19.64
CA TRP A 46 -35.71 -11.31 -19.91
C TRP A 46 -36.35 -10.55 -18.73
N ALA A 47 -36.13 -11.02 -17.50
CA ALA A 47 -36.71 -10.42 -16.29
C ALA A 47 -36.08 -9.07 -15.92
N ASN A 48 -34.78 -8.86 -16.22
CA ASN A 48 -34.06 -7.62 -15.91
C ASN A 48 -34.05 -6.65 -17.12
N PHE A 49 -34.07 -7.12 -18.38
CA PHE A 49 -33.84 -6.26 -19.56
C PHE A 49 -35.02 -6.15 -20.55
N LEU A 50 -36.01 -7.05 -20.54
CA LEU A 50 -37.09 -7.07 -21.55
C LEU A 50 -38.51 -7.04 -20.98
N LYS A 51 -38.70 -7.41 -19.70
CA LYS A 51 -40.03 -7.45 -19.09
C LYS A 51 -40.54 -6.02 -18.83
N PRO A 52 -41.67 -5.61 -19.42
CA PRO A 52 -42.26 -4.31 -19.13
C PRO A 52 -42.67 -4.26 -17.66
N HIS A 53 -42.21 -3.23 -16.96
CA HIS A 53 -42.57 -2.99 -15.56
C HIS A 53 -43.99 -2.46 -15.50
N ASP A 54 -44.81 -3.02 -14.60
CA ASP A 54 -46.18 -2.57 -14.40
C ASP A 54 -46.16 -1.14 -13.85
N LYS A 55 -46.70 -0.18 -14.61
CA LYS A 55 -46.72 1.25 -14.24
C LYS A 55 -47.67 1.57 -13.06
N SER A 56 -48.33 0.57 -12.49
CA SER A 56 -49.34 0.69 -11.44
C SER A 56 -48.80 0.56 -10.01
N VAL A 57 -47.49 0.34 -9.82
CA VAL A 57 -46.92 0.04 -8.50
C VAL A 57 -46.41 1.32 -7.80
N LEU A 58 -47.21 1.82 -6.84
CA LEU A 58 -46.98 3.08 -6.11
C LEU A 58 -46.00 2.97 -4.91
N HIS A 59 -45.67 1.76 -4.44
CA HIS A 59 -44.83 1.56 -3.25
C HIS A 59 -43.54 0.77 -3.56
N GLN A 60 -42.42 1.18 -2.94
CA GLN A 60 -41.08 0.62 -3.19
C GLN A 60 -41.00 -0.88 -2.87
N GLN A 61 -41.68 -1.33 -1.80
CA GLN A 61 -41.72 -2.74 -1.41
C GLN A 61 -42.39 -3.62 -2.47
N ASP A 62 -43.51 -3.17 -3.04
CA ASP A 62 -44.22 -3.90 -4.10
C ASP A 62 -43.40 -3.97 -5.39
N ALA A 63 -42.64 -2.92 -5.71
CA ALA A 63 -41.74 -2.91 -6.86
C ALA A 63 -40.59 -3.93 -6.67
N LEU A 64 -39.93 -3.93 -5.52
CA LEU A 64 -38.88 -4.88 -5.17
C LEU A 64 -39.41 -6.32 -5.11
N GLU A 65 -40.58 -6.53 -4.53
CA GLU A 65 -41.22 -7.84 -4.42
C GLU A 65 -41.62 -8.38 -5.81
N SER A 66 -42.15 -7.55 -6.71
CA SER A 66 -42.46 -7.94 -8.09
C SER A 66 -41.21 -8.40 -8.87
N PHE A 67 -40.06 -7.79 -8.56
CA PHE A 67 -38.77 -8.09 -9.17
C PHE A 67 -38.14 -9.37 -8.58
N TYR A 68 -38.12 -9.51 -7.25
CA TYR A 68 -37.48 -10.61 -6.55
C TYR A 68 -38.30 -11.90 -6.50
N ARG A 69 -39.63 -11.84 -6.49
CA ARG A 69 -40.49 -13.03 -6.47
C ARG A 69 -40.19 -14.00 -7.61
N THR A 70 -39.94 -13.49 -8.82
CA THR A 70 -39.58 -14.31 -10.00
C THR A 70 -38.16 -14.88 -9.97
N GLN A 71 -37.27 -14.36 -9.11
CA GLN A 71 -35.84 -14.67 -9.10
C GLN A 71 -35.35 -15.30 -7.79
N ALA A 72 -36.17 -15.34 -6.74
CA ALA A 72 -35.78 -15.74 -5.38
C ALA A 72 -35.12 -17.13 -5.30
N THR A 73 -35.56 -18.09 -6.11
CA THR A 73 -35.02 -19.46 -6.13
C THR A 73 -33.67 -19.59 -6.83
N VAL A 74 -33.31 -18.65 -7.71
CA VAL A 74 -32.06 -18.68 -8.50
C VAL A 74 -31.12 -17.50 -8.19
N TYR A 75 -31.53 -16.67 -7.23
CA TYR A 75 -30.92 -15.41 -6.86
C TYR A 75 -29.42 -15.50 -6.60
N ASP A 76 -29.00 -16.50 -5.82
CA ASP A 76 -27.59 -16.66 -5.44
C ASP A 76 -26.70 -17.09 -6.62
N ALA A 77 -27.22 -17.95 -7.50
CA ALA A 77 -26.46 -18.52 -8.61
C ALA A 77 -26.14 -17.48 -9.68
N THR A 78 -27.09 -16.58 -9.96
CA THR A 78 -26.91 -15.47 -10.93
C THR A 78 -26.13 -14.32 -10.32
N ARG A 79 -26.41 -13.93 -9.06
CA ARG A 79 -25.78 -12.77 -8.43
C ARG A 79 -24.36 -12.98 -7.95
N ARG A 80 -23.88 -14.21 -7.69
CA ARG A 80 -22.48 -14.45 -7.29
C ARG A 80 -21.45 -13.90 -8.30
N ARG A 81 -21.78 -13.89 -9.60
CA ARG A 81 -20.90 -13.36 -10.65
C ARG A 81 -21.00 -11.83 -10.81
N LEU A 82 -22.15 -11.25 -10.46
CA LEU A 82 -22.42 -9.81 -10.52
C LEU A 82 -21.87 -9.07 -9.29
N LEU A 83 -22.17 -9.58 -8.11
CA LEU A 83 -21.91 -8.98 -6.80
C LEU A 83 -20.52 -9.38 -6.28
N ARG A 84 -19.47 -8.81 -6.88
CA ARG A 84 -18.08 -8.99 -6.43
C ARG A 84 -17.80 -8.22 -5.13
N GLY A 85 -16.67 -8.45 -4.48
CA GLY A 85 -16.29 -7.71 -3.28
C GLY A 85 -17.04 -8.04 -1.98
N ARG A 86 -18.28 -8.55 -2.01
CA ARG A 86 -19.02 -8.86 -0.76
C ARG A 86 -18.32 -9.91 0.12
N GLU A 87 -17.75 -10.96 -0.48
CA GLU A 87 -17.00 -11.99 0.25
C GLU A 87 -15.68 -11.41 0.80
N ASP A 88 -15.02 -10.53 0.04
CA ASP A 88 -13.82 -9.83 0.49
C ASP A 88 -14.14 -8.89 1.67
N MET A 89 -15.25 -8.15 1.60
CA MET A 89 -15.76 -7.30 2.69
C MET A 89 -15.99 -8.11 3.97
N LEU A 90 -16.66 -9.28 3.87
CA LEU A 90 -16.86 -10.17 5.01
C LEU A 90 -15.53 -10.65 5.61
N GLY A 91 -14.55 -10.98 4.77
CA GLY A 91 -13.21 -11.34 5.22
C GLY A 91 -12.49 -10.19 5.94
N LEU A 92 -12.62 -8.96 5.46
CA LEU A 92 -12.03 -7.78 6.10
C LEU A 92 -12.66 -7.47 7.45
N VAL A 93 -14.00 -7.44 7.54
CA VAL A 93 -14.67 -7.17 8.82
C VAL A 93 -14.42 -8.31 9.82
N ALA A 94 -14.38 -9.56 9.36
CA ALA A 94 -14.02 -10.69 10.22
C ALA A 94 -12.59 -10.58 10.76
N ALA A 95 -11.63 -10.16 9.93
CA ALA A 95 -10.25 -9.93 10.36
C ALA A 95 -10.16 -8.81 11.40
N GLN A 96 -10.90 -7.71 11.21
CA GLN A 96 -10.98 -6.61 12.18
C GLN A 96 -11.61 -7.05 13.50
N LEU A 97 -12.72 -7.80 13.48
CA LEU A 97 -13.36 -8.31 14.69
C LEU A 97 -12.46 -9.27 15.47
N LYS A 98 -11.71 -10.16 14.78
CA LYS A 98 -10.71 -11.02 15.43
C LYS A 98 -9.64 -10.20 16.13
N TYR A 99 -9.09 -9.20 15.44
CA TYR A 99 -8.10 -8.30 16.03
C TYR A 99 -8.64 -7.60 17.28
N LYS A 100 -9.88 -7.10 17.25
CA LYS A 100 -10.54 -6.44 18.40
C LYS A 100 -10.82 -7.37 19.58
N ILE A 101 -11.09 -8.65 19.31
CA ILE A 101 -11.22 -9.67 20.37
C ILE A 101 -9.84 -9.98 20.98
N GLU A 102 -8.81 -10.11 20.16
CA GLU A 102 -7.43 -10.34 20.59
C GLU A 102 -6.87 -9.16 21.41
N SER A 103 -7.22 -7.92 21.02
CA SER A 103 -6.88 -6.69 21.75
C SER A 103 -7.76 -6.44 22.99
N LYS A 104 -8.74 -7.32 23.26
CA LYS A 104 -9.69 -7.25 24.38
C LYS A 104 -10.63 -6.03 24.34
N GLU A 105 -10.81 -5.40 23.17
CA GLU A 105 -11.81 -4.34 22.95
C GLU A 105 -13.23 -4.92 22.88
N ILE A 106 -13.37 -6.12 22.32
CA ILE A 106 -14.64 -6.85 22.22
C ILE A 106 -14.53 -8.17 22.99
N LYS A 107 -15.55 -8.49 23.78
CA LYS A 107 -15.61 -9.78 24.48
C LYS A 107 -15.88 -10.92 23.49
N SER A 108 -15.06 -11.98 23.57
CA SER A 108 -15.23 -13.17 22.73
C SER A 108 -16.61 -13.80 22.91
N GLY A 109 -17.25 -14.19 21.80
CA GLY A 109 -18.59 -14.80 21.78
C GLY A 109 -19.74 -13.85 22.13
N LYS A 110 -19.46 -12.56 22.28
CA LYS A 110 -20.45 -11.53 22.65
C LYS A 110 -20.77 -10.54 21.54
N ALA A 111 -20.16 -10.71 20.36
CA ALA A 111 -20.37 -9.81 19.24
C ALA A 111 -21.80 -9.90 18.69
N VAL A 112 -22.43 -8.75 18.45
CA VAL A 112 -23.74 -8.67 17.77
C VAL A 112 -23.55 -8.15 16.35
N TRP A 113 -24.17 -8.84 15.38
CA TRP A 113 -24.10 -8.47 13.96
C TRP A 113 -25.48 -8.09 13.41
N VAL A 114 -25.57 -6.97 12.70
CA VAL A 114 -26.72 -6.59 11.86
C VAL A 114 -26.33 -6.57 10.38
N ASP A 115 -27.01 -7.35 9.54
CA ASP A 115 -26.88 -7.32 8.08
C ASP A 115 -28.09 -6.59 7.46
N VAL A 116 -27.86 -5.37 6.96
CA VAL A 116 -28.90 -4.47 6.43
C VAL A 116 -29.03 -4.64 4.92
N GLY A 117 -30.22 -5.02 4.47
CA GLY A 117 -30.49 -5.49 3.13
C GLY A 117 -29.88 -6.87 2.88
N GLY A 118 -30.00 -7.78 3.86
CA GLY A 118 -29.33 -9.09 3.83
C GLY A 118 -29.92 -10.09 2.82
N GLY A 119 -31.03 -9.77 2.16
CA GLY A 119 -31.63 -10.55 1.09
C GLY A 119 -31.89 -12.01 1.49
N THR A 120 -31.32 -12.94 0.72
CA THR A 120 -31.47 -14.40 0.92
C THR A 120 -30.70 -14.96 2.12
N GLY A 121 -30.01 -14.11 2.90
CA GLY A 121 -29.16 -14.52 4.01
C GLY A 121 -27.79 -15.06 3.58
N TYR A 122 -27.42 -14.89 2.32
CA TYR A 122 -26.16 -15.41 1.76
C TYR A 122 -24.92 -14.93 2.52
N ASN A 123 -24.85 -13.63 2.87
CA ASN A 123 -23.67 -13.08 3.54
C ASN A 123 -23.44 -13.72 4.90
N ILE A 124 -24.53 -13.97 5.64
CA ILE A 124 -24.48 -14.65 6.95
C ILE A 124 -23.96 -16.08 6.77
N GLU A 125 -24.42 -16.81 5.75
CA GLU A 125 -23.85 -18.13 5.45
C GLU A 125 -22.35 -18.04 5.07
N ALA A 126 -22.01 -17.13 4.15
CA ALA A 126 -20.66 -16.95 3.64
C ALA A 126 -19.64 -16.51 4.70
N MET A 127 -20.08 -15.81 5.76
CA MET A 127 -19.25 -15.45 6.90
C MET A 127 -18.61 -16.68 7.59
N SER A 128 -19.23 -17.86 7.46
CA SER A 128 -18.69 -19.13 7.98
C SER A 128 -17.33 -19.51 7.40
N ALA A 129 -16.96 -18.98 6.24
CA ALA A 129 -15.62 -19.17 5.68
C ALA A 129 -14.53 -18.46 6.49
N PHE A 130 -14.91 -17.45 7.30
CA PHE A 130 -13.98 -16.62 8.07
C PHE A 130 -14.10 -16.84 9.58
N VAL A 131 -15.32 -16.98 10.11
CA VAL A 131 -15.61 -17.21 11.54
C VAL A 131 -16.82 -18.13 11.72
N PRO A 132 -16.84 -18.99 12.76
CA PRO A 132 -17.99 -19.86 13.04
C PRO A 132 -19.18 -19.04 13.56
N VAL A 133 -20.14 -18.70 12.71
CA VAL A 133 -21.23 -17.74 13.00
C VAL A 133 -21.98 -18.05 14.30
N GLU A 134 -22.36 -19.31 14.52
CA GLU A 134 -23.11 -19.75 15.71
C GLU A 134 -22.36 -19.52 17.03
N ARG A 135 -21.01 -19.58 17.01
CA ARG A 135 -20.17 -19.49 18.20
C ARG A 135 -19.49 -18.14 18.37
N PHE A 136 -19.26 -17.45 17.25
CA PHE A 136 -18.54 -16.19 17.22
C PHE A 136 -19.44 -15.02 17.61
N PHE A 137 -20.69 -15.03 17.12
CA PHE A 137 -21.67 -14.00 17.41
C PHE A 137 -22.65 -14.47 18.48
N GLU A 138 -22.92 -13.60 19.45
CA GLU A 138 -24.03 -13.81 20.38
C GLU A 138 -25.35 -13.86 19.60
N HIS A 139 -25.50 -12.97 18.62
CA HIS A 139 -26.68 -12.92 17.78
C HIS A 139 -26.42 -12.22 16.45
N VAL A 140 -27.17 -12.62 15.42
CA VAL A 140 -27.18 -11.99 14.11
C VAL A 140 -28.59 -11.58 13.72
N TYR A 141 -28.76 -10.34 13.29
CA TYR A 141 -30.01 -9.80 12.77
C TYR A 141 -29.90 -9.58 11.27
N LEU A 142 -30.77 -10.21 10.49
CA LEU A 142 -30.95 -9.91 9.08
C LEU A 142 -32.14 -8.96 8.94
N VAL A 143 -31.92 -7.79 8.36
CA VAL A 143 -32.98 -6.82 8.06
C VAL A 143 -33.15 -6.71 6.55
N ASP A 144 -34.34 -6.99 6.02
CA ASP A 144 -34.64 -6.84 4.60
C ASP A 144 -36.09 -6.42 4.38
N LEU A 145 -36.36 -5.70 3.30
CA LEU A 145 -37.70 -5.18 2.97
C LEU A 145 -38.55 -6.22 2.21
N SER A 146 -37.93 -7.21 1.55
CA SER A 146 -38.63 -8.20 0.72
C SER A 146 -39.06 -9.44 1.52
N PRO A 147 -40.38 -9.72 1.62
CA PRO A 147 -40.87 -10.93 2.27
C PRO A 147 -40.38 -12.22 1.60
N SER A 148 -40.30 -12.23 0.26
CA SER A 148 -39.85 -13.41 -0.49
C SER A 148 -38.39 -13.75 -0.23
N LEU A 149 -37.51 -12.76 -0.16
CA LEU A 149 -36.09 -12.98 0.19
C LEU A 149 -35.93 -13.39 1.65
N CYS A 150 -36.67 -12.76 2.57
CA CYS A 150 -36.69 -13.13 3.99
C CYS A 150 -37.09 -14.60 4.19
N GLU A 151 -38.06 -15.09 3.43
CA GLU A 151 -38.49 -16.49 3.52
C GLU A 151 -37.39 -17.47 3.06
N VAL A 152 -36.65 -17.13 2.00
CA VAL A 152 -35.47 -17.89 1.58
C VAL A 152 -34.40 -17.89 2.69
N ALA A 153 -34.19 -16.74 3.34
CA ALA A 153 -33.22 -16.63 4.44
C ALA A 153 -33.63 -17.49 5.65
N ARG A 154 -34.90 -17.49 6.05
CA ARG A 154 -35.39 -18.36 7.15
C ARG A 154 -35.12 -19.83 6.86
N LYS A 155 -35.53 -20.30 5.68
CA LYS A 155 -35.28 -21.69 5.24
C LYS A 155 -33.80 -22.03 5.20
N ARG A 156 -32.94 -21.08 4.80
CA ARG A 156 -31.48 -21.26 4.82
C ARG A 156 -30.97 -21.46 6.24
N PHE A 157 -31.36 -20.62 7.19
CA PHE A 157 -30.87 -20.71 8.57
C PHE A 157 -31.46 -21.91 9.33
N GLU A 158 -32.71 -22.29 9.06
CA GLU A 158 -33.29 -23.55 9.54
C GLU A 158 -32.50 -24.77 9.04
N ARG A 159 -32.17 -24.81 7.75
CA ARG A 159 -31.32 -25.87 7.17
C ARG A 159 -29.92 -25.92 7.79
N LEU A 160 -29.33 -24.76 8.10
CA LEU A 160 -28.03 -24.67 8.75
C LEU A 160 -28.09 -24.93 10.26
N GLY A 161 -29.28 -24.98 10.86
CA GLY A 161 -29.50 -25.22 12.28
C GLY A 161 -29.18 -24.02 13.19
N TRP A 162 -29.02 -22.82 12.63
CA TRP A 162 -28.59 -21.65 13.41
C TRP A 162 -29.74 -21.01 14.19
N LYS A 163 -29.61 -21.01 15.51
CA LYS A 163 -30.63 -20.48 16.44
C LYS A 163 -30.38 -19.04 16.88
N ASN A 164 -29.18 -18.53 16.65
CA ASN A 164 -28.76 -17.17 17.01
C ASN A 164 -28.99 -16.16 15.87
N VAL A 165 -29.78 -16.51 14.84
CA VAL A 165 -30.06 -15.65 13.69
C VAL A 165 -31.55 -15.30 13.64
N THR A 166 -31.88 -14.02 13.51
CA THR A 166 -33.26 -13.55 13.39
C THR A 166 -33.46 -12.77 12.09
N VAL A 167 -34.47 -13.16 11.32
CA VAL A 167 -34.84 -12.52 10.05
C VAL A 167 -36.01 -11.56 10.27
N LEU A 168 -35.75 -10.27 10.09
CA LEU A 168 -36.69 -9.17 10.28
C LEU A 168 -37.08 -8.59 8.91
N CYS A 169 -38.33 -8.84 8.50
CA CYS A 169 -38.89 -8.31 7.26
C CYS A 169 -39.46 -6.90 7.51
N GLN A 170 -38.62 -5.88 7.40
CA GLN A 170 -38.98 -4.49 7.73
C GLN A 170 -38.11 -3.50 6.95
N ASP A 171 -38.55 -2.26 6.92
CA ASP A 171 -37.77 -1.17 6.33
C ASP A 171 -36.56 -0.81 7.23
N ALA A 172 -35.37 -0.76 6.63
CA ALA A 172 -34.13 -0.39 7.30
C ALA A 172 -34.20 0.98 8.01
N ARG A 173 -35.03 1.91 7.53
CA ARG A 173 -35.27 3.23 8.15
C ARG A 173 -35.95 3.12 9.53
N SER A 174 -36.77 2.09 9.70
CA SER A 174 -37.60 1.88 10.89
C SER A 174 -37.05 0.84 11.86
N PHE A 175 -36.06 0.05 11.43
CA PHE A 175 -35.45 -0.99 12.26
C PHE A 175 -35.02 -0.41 13.60
N GLN A 176 -35.17 -1.13 14.70
CA GLN A 176 -34.56 -0.85 16.01
C GLN A 176 -33.94 -2.14 16.57
N LEU A 177 -32.75 -2.05 17.16
CA LEU A 177 -32.12 -3.17 17.85
C LEU A 177 -32.88 -3.40 19.17
N PRO A 178 -33.32 -4.63 19.48
CA PRO A 178 -33.96 -4.91 20.75
C PRO A 178 -33.02 -4.60 21.92
N GLU A 179 -33.51 -3.95 22.98
CA GLU A 179 -32.73 -3.71 24.19
C GLU A 179 -32.29 -5.03 24.82
N ARG A 180 -30.99 -5.12 25.18
CA ARG A 180 -30.41 -6.33 25.78
C ARG A 180 -29.72 -6.02 27.10
N THR A 181 -30.01 -6.81 28.12
CA THR A 181 -29.34 -6.77 29.42
C THR A 181 -27.94 -7.39 29.33
N ILE A 182 -26.88 -6.58 29.45
CA ILE A 182 -25.49 -7.05 29.28
C ILE A 182 -25.00 -7.84 30.51
N ASP A 183 -25.52 -7.54 31.71
CA ASP A 183 -25.19 -8.24 32.95
C ASP A 183 -26.39 -8.26 33.93
N PRO A 184 -27.05 -9.41 34.14
CA PRO A 184 -28.18 -9.54 35.06
C PRO A 184 -27.79 -9.44 36.55
N ARG A 185 -26.49 -9.50 36.88
CA ARG A 185 -25.97 -9.52 38.25
C ARG A 185 -25.31 -8.21 38.68
N ALA A 186 -25.12 -7.27 37.75
CA ALA A 186 -24.68 -5.92 38.07
C ALA A 186 -25.85 -5.13 38.67
N ALA A 187 -25.63 -4.44 39.78
CA ALA A 187 -26.64 -3.61 40.45
C ALA A 187 -27.22 -2.49 39.55
N ASN A 188 -26.52 -2.18 38.45
CA ASN A 188 -26.97 -1.35 37.33
C ASN A 188 -26.88 -2.18 36.05
N ALA A 189 -27.97 -2.84 35.67
CA ALA A 189 -28.05 -3.55 34.40
C ALA A 189 -27.90 -2.57 33.23
N VAL A 190 -26.74 -2.56 32.57
CA VAL A 190 -26.53 -1.77 31.35
C VAL A 190 -27.28 -2.45 30.22
N THR A 191 -28.30 -1.78 29.68
CA THR A 191 -28.92 -2.17 28.43
C THR A 191 -28.11 -1.60 27.26
N SER A 192 -27.82 -2.43 26.26
CA SER A 192 -27.23 -1.96 25.00
C SER A 192 -28.14 -2.33 23.85
N ASP A 193 -28.45 -1.33 23.03
CA ASP A 193 -29.16 -1.40 21.76
C ASP A 193 -28.19 -1.30 20.57
N ARG A 194 -26.89 -1.53 20.81
CA ARG A 194 -25.82 -1.37 19.82
C ARG A 194 -25.26 -2.70 19.32
N ALA A 195 -24.77 -2.68 18.08
CA ALA A 195 -24.13 -3.79 17.40
C ALA A 195 -22.61 -3.56 17.27
N ASP A 196 -21.85 -4.65 17.27
CA ASP A 196 -20.40 -4.65 17.05
C ASP A 196 -20.03 -4.76 15.58
N LEU A 197 -20.91 -5.33 14.78
CA LEU A 197 -20.78 -5.40 13.33
C LEU A 197 -22.08 -4.94 12.68
N ILE A 198 -21.97 -4.03 11.72
CA ILE A 198 -23.06 -3.71 10.80
C ILE A 198 -22.54 -3.95 9.38
N THR A 199 -23.31 -4.63 8.53
CA THR A 199 -22.95 -4.83 7.12
C THR A 199 -24.04 -4.34 6.17
N MET A 200 -23.61 -3.83 5.02
CA MET A 200 -24.45 -3.48 3.88
C MET A 200 -23.80 -4.00 2.61
N SER A 201 -24.45 -4.90 1.88
CA SER A 201 -23.89 -5.46 0.65
C SER A 201 -24.87 -5.25 -0.49
N TYR A 202 -24.57 -4.30 -1.37
CA TYR A 202 -25.37 -3.92 -2.52
C TYR A 202 -26.81 -3.53 -2.16
N SER A 203 -26.97 -2.94 -0.98
CA SER A 203 -28.24 -2.46 -0.43
C SER A 203 -28.29 -0.94 -0.35
N LEU A 204 -27.17 -0.26 -0.12
CA LEU A 204 -27.14 1.20 0.02
C LEU A 204 -27.55 1.91 -1.28
N SER A 205 -27.15 1.38 -2.45
CA SER A 205 -27.57 1.88 -3.77
C SER A 205 -29.05 1.65 -4.08
N MET A 206 -29.72 0.75 -3.36
CA MET A 206 -31.14 0.41 -3.52
C MET A 206 -32.07 1.16 -2.55
N ILE A 207 -31.53 1.87 -1.56
CA ILE A 207 -32.31 2.63 -0.57
C ILE A 207 -32.45 4.09 -1.05
N PRO A 208 -33.66 4.60 -1.35
CA PRO A 208 -33.85 5.99 -1.75
C PRO A 208 -33.41 6.98 -0.67
N ASP A 209 -33.97 6.89 0.54
CA ASP A 209 -33.70 7.80 1.66
C ASP A 209 -32.50 7.34 2.52
N TYR A 210 -31.37 7.09 1.87
CA TYR A 210 -30.20 6.48 2.51
C TYR A 210 -29.59 7.30 3.65
N TYR A 211 -29.77 8.63 3.66
CA TYR A 211 -29.29 9.51 4.74
C TYR A 211 -29.79 9.05 6.11
N SER A 212 -31.10 8.82 6.23
CA SER A 212 -31.74 8.39 7.48
C SER A 212 -31.20 7.04 7.99
N VAL A 213 -30.94 6.12 7.06
CA VAL A 213 -30.35 4.82 7.38
C VAL A 213 -28.92 5.01 7.89
N VAL A 214 -28.06 5.68 7.13
CA VAL A 214 -26.65 5.91 7.48
C VAL A 214 -26.53 6.64 8.83
N ASP A 215 -27.36 7.66 9.08
CA ASP A 215 -27.41 8.39 10.36
C ASP A 215 -27.80 7.46 11.53
N SER A 216 -28.80 6.60 11.33
CA SER A 216 -29.21 5.65 12.36
C SER A 216 -28.09 4.66 12.70
N LEU A 217 -27.31 4.23 11.70
CA LEU A 217 -26.19 3.28 11.91
C LEU A 217 -25.12 3.87 12.83
N THR A 218 -24.85 5.18 12.76
CA THR A 218 -23.88 5.85 13.64
C THR A 218 -24.26 5.71 15.11
N SER A 219 -25.54 5.86 15.45
CA SER A 219 -26.03 5.72 16.83
C SER A 219 -26.04 4.27 17.35
N ARG A 220 -26.08 3.30 16.42
CA ARG A 220 -26.27 1.86 16.70
C ARG A 220 -24.99 1.06 16.70
N LEU A 221 -23.88 1.67 16.31
CA LEU A 221 -22.58 1.02 16.35
C LEU A 221 -21.99 1.21 17.74
N THR A 222 -21.44 0.15 18.33
CA THR A 222 -20.66 0.27 19.56
C THR A 222 -19.43 1.17 19.31
N PRO A 223 -18.85 1.81 20.34
CA PRO A 223 -17.65 2.66 20.16
C PRO A 223 -16.48 1.94 19.46
N TYR A 224 -16.38 0.62 19.63
CA TYR A 224 -15.37 -0.22 18.97
C TYR A 224 -15.92 -1.01 17.78
N GLY A 225 -17.17 -0.77 17.38
CA GLY A 225 -17.85 -1.51 16.34
C GLY A 225 -17.31 -1.23 14.95
N VAL A 226 -17.57 -2.15 14.03
CA VAL A 226 -17.09 -2.13 12.65
C VAL A 226 -18.28 -2.06 11.70
N LEU A 227 -18.19 -1.18 10.69
CA LEU A 227 -19.17 -1.07 9.62
C LEU A 227 -18.54 -1.59 8.32
N GLY A 228 -19.14 -2.61 7.70
CA GLY A 228 -18.72 -3.15 6.40
C GLY A 228 -19.71 -2.80 5.30
N VAL A 229 -19.30 -2.08 4.28
CA VAL A 229 -20.14 -1.74 3.12
C VAL A 229 -19.46 -2.22 1.84
N CYS A 230 -20.20 -2.92 0.99
CA CYS A 230 -19.79 -3.22 -0.38
C CYS A 230 -20.90 -2.77 -1.32
N ASP A 231 -20.64 -1.86 -2.24
CA ASP A 231 -21.68 -1.37 -3.15
C ASP A 231 -21.10 -0.87 -4.49
N PHE A 232 -21.99 -0.58 -5.44
CA PHE A 232 -21.66 0.07 -6.69
C PHE A 232 -21.40 1.56 -6.50
N TYR A 233 -20.60 2.14 -7.39
CA TYR A 233 -20.33 3.56 -7.37
C TYR A 233 -19.96 4.11 -8.75
N VAL A 234 -20.08 5.42 -8.89
CA VAL A 234 -19.52 6.18 -10.00
C VAL A 234 -18.98 7.48 -9.43
N GLN A 235 -17.68 7.74 -9.56
CA GLN A 235 -17.04 8.94 -8.99
C GLN A 235 -16.12 9.60 -10.02
N ASN A 236 -16.08 10.94 -9.98
CA ASN A 236 -15.09 11.72 -10.67
C ASN A 236 -13.89 11.97 -9.75
N ILE A 237 -12.68 12.07 -10.31
CA ILE A 237 -11.47 12.24 -9.50
C ILE A 237 -11.41 13.65 -8.89
N VAL A 238 -11.92 14.65 -9.62
CA VAL A 238 -11.97 16.05 -9.18
C VAL A 238 -12.80 16.22 -7.90
N ASP A 239 -13.85 15.42 -7.74
CA ASP A 239 -14.75 15.52 -6.58
C ASP A 239 -14.11 14.94 -5.30
N VAL A 240 -13.09 14.09 -5.46
CA VAL A 240 -12.42 13.37 -4.36
C VAL A 240 -11.07 13.99 -4.03
N SER A 241 -10.43 14.69 -4.97
CA SER A 241 -9.05 15.20 -4.81
C SER A 241 -8.88 16.22 -3.68
N SER A 242 -9.96 16.87 -3.22
CA SER A 242 -9.93 17.80 -2.08
C SER A 242 -10.10 17.11 -0.72
N ARG A 243 -10.27 15.79 -0.67
CA ARG A 243 -10.62 15.06 0.56
C ARG A 243 -9.45 14.23 1.08
N ASN A 244 -9.00 14.55 2.28
CA ASN A 244 -7.88 13.88 2.98
C ASN A 244 -8.31 12.81 4.00
N TYR A 245 -9.62 12.62 4.23
CA TYR A 245 -10.18 11.64 5.16
C TYR A 245 -10.59 10.30 4.51
N THR A 246 -10.31 10.17 3.21
CA THR A 246 -10.59 8.95 2.45
C THR A 246 -9.50 7.90 2.68
N GLY A 247 -9.80 6.64 2.31
CA GLY A 247 -8.84 5.54 2.39
C GLY A 247 -7.87 5.44 1.20
N GLY A 248 -7.70 6.52 0.43
CA GLY A 248 -6.87 6.58 -0.78
C GLY A 248 -7.68 6.69 -2.07
N ALA A 249 -7.06 7.25 -3.12
CA ALA A 249 -7.74 7.59 -4.37
C ALA A 249 -7.66 6.51 -5.48
N PHE A 250 -6.90 5.44 -5.25
CA PHE A 250 -6.63 4.39 -6.24
C PHE A 250 -7.93 3.75 -6.78
N ASN A 251 -8.01 3.61 -8.10
CA ASN A 251 -9.18 3.11 -8.85
C ASN A 251 -10.52 3.83 -8.59
N ARG A 252 -10.57 4.96 -7.87
CA ARG A 252 -11.83 5.70 -7.62
C ARG A 252 -12.36 6.40 -8.87
N HIS A 253 -11.50 6.80 -9.80
CA HIS A 253 -11.96 7.47 -11.01
C HIS A 253 -12.74 6.53 -11.93
N VAL A 254 -13.92 6.98 -12.36
CA VAL A 254 -14.67 6.41 -13.49
C VAL A 254 -14.74 7.50 -14.56
N ASN A 255 -14.36 7.20 -15.81
CA ASN A 255 -14.40 8.20 -16.88
C ASN A 255 -15.85 8.63 -17.21
N TRP A 256 -16.02 9.75 -17.92
CA TRP A 256 -17.35 10.32 -18.18
C TRP A 256 -18.31 9.34 -18.87
N LEU A 257 -17.85 8.65 -19.92
CA LEU A 257 -18.65 7.65 -20.65
C LEU A 257 -19.13 6.53 -19.72
N GLY A 258 -18.23 5.99 -18.90
CA GLY A 258 -18.55 4.94 -17.94
C GLY A 258 -19.52 5.40 -16.87
N ARG A 259 -19.39 6.65 -16.37
CA ARG A 259 -20.34 7.20 -15.40
C ARG A 259 -21.74 7.32 -15.99
N VAL A 260 -21.86 7.86 -17.20
CA VAL A 260 -23.16 7.99 -17.89
C VAL A 260 -23.76 6.61 -18.16
N PHE A 261 -22.97 5.71 -18.76
CA PHE A 261 -23.42 4.36 -19.09
C PHE A 261 -23.91 3.59 -17.88
N TRP A 262 -23.09 3.49 -16.82
CA TRP A 262 -23.45 2.73 -15.63
C TRP A 262 -24.61 3.35 -14.86
N ARG A 263 -24.71 4.68 -14.77
CA ARG A 263 -25.88 5.34 -14.18
C ARG A 263 -27.16 4.96 -14.91
N THR A 264 -27.20 5.16 -16.22
CA THR A 264 -28.39 4.84 -17.03
C THR A 264 -28.72 3.36 -16.97
N TRP A 265 -27.70 2.49 -17.01
CA TRP A 265 -27.89 1.04 -16.95
C TRP A 265 -28.58 0.59 -15.66
N PHE A 266 -28.09 1.04 -14.50
CA PHE A 266 -28.62 0.62 -13.21
C PHE A 266 -29.94 1.32 -12.85
N ASP A 267 -30.23 2.48 -13.44
CA ASP A 267 -31.51 3.18 -13.27
C ASP A 267 -32.69 2.35 -13.80
N PHE A 268 -32.49 1.52 -14.83
CA PHE A 268 -33.51 0.56 -15.30
C PHE A 268 -33.96 -0.44 -14.23
N ASP A 269 -33.06 -0.81 -13.31
CA ASP A 269 -33.32 -1.71 -12.19
C ASP A 269 -33.65 -0.95 -10.89
N ARG A 270 -33.88 0.37 -10.96
CA ARG A 270 -34.07 1.28 -9.82
C ARG A 270 -32.89 1.30 -8.83
N VAL A 271 -31.69 0.99 -9.30
CA VAL A 271 -30.46 1.05 -8.51
C VAL A 271 -29.76 2.38 -8.77
N ASN A 272 -29.63 3.19 -7.73
CA ASN A 272 -29.15 4.56 -7.87
C ASN A 272 -27.64 4.65 -7.66
N LEU A 273 -26.87 4.65 -8.76
CA LEU A 273 -25.41 4.82 -8.73
C LEU A 273 -25.06 6.31 -8.62
N GLU A 274 -24.88 6.78 -7.38
CA GLU A 274 -24.44 8.14 -7.11
C GLU A 274 -23.21 8.20 -6.21
N ALA A 275 -22.28 9.11 -6.53
CA ALA A 275 -21.07 9.37 -5.74
C ALA A 275 -21.41 9.71 -4.28
N ALA A 276 -22.49 10.49 -4.10
CA ALA A 276 -22.93 11.00 -2.81
C ALA A 276 -23.17 9.91 -1.74
N ARG A 277 -23.54 8.69 -2.15
CA ARG A 277 -23.79 7.57 -1.22
C ARG A 277 -22.52 7.15 -0.48
N ARG A 278 -21.43 6.95 -1.23
CA ARG A 278 -20.10 6.64 -0.66
C ARG A 278 -19.55 7.85 0.08
N ASP A 279 -19.73 9.05 -0.48
CA ASP A 279 -19.23 10.29 0.11
C ASP A 279 -19.82 10.56 1.49
N TYR A 280 -21.13 10.35 1.63
CA TYR A 280 -21.83 10.53 2.90
C TYR A 280 -21.42 9.47 3.93
N LEU A 281 -21.22 8.23 3.48
CA LEU A 281 -20.70 7.15 4.31
C LEU A 281 -19.30 7.50 4.87
N GLU A 282 -18.38 7.93 4.01
CA GLU A 282 -17.03 8.35 4.39
C GLU A 282 -17.01 9.64 5.24
N TYR A 283 -18.07 10.46 5.18
CA TYR A 283 -18.24 11.64 6.04
C TYR A 283 -18.79 11.31 7.43
N LYS A 284 -19.67 10.30 7.54
CA LYS A 284 -20.32 9.91 8.80
C LYS A 284 -19.49 8.94 9.64
N PHE A 285 -18.52 8.23 9.04
CA PHE A 285 -17.70 7.21 9.70
C PHE A 285 -16.21 7.46 9.50
N GLY A 286 -15.39 7.01 10.45
CA GLY A 286 -13.94 6.96 10.30
C GLY A 286 -13.52 5.85 9.35
N THR A 287 -12.68 6.13 8.35
CA THR A 287 -12.26 5.15 7.34
C THR A 287 -11.11 4.28 7.86
N VAL A 288 -11.37 2.99 8.08
CA VAL A 288 -10.33 2.01 8.43
C VAL A 288 -9.72 1.42 7.16
N VAL A 289 -10.52 0.84 6.28
CA VAL A 289 -10.08 0.31 4.98
C VAL A 289 -11.05 0.74 3.90
N SER A 290 -10.54 1.20 2.77
CA SER A 290 -11.33 1.51 1.58
C SER A 290 -10.64 0.95 0.35
N ALA A 291 -11.36 0.14 -0.40
CA ALA A 291 -10.88 -0.48 -1.62
C ALA A 291 -11.86 -0.25 -2.77
N SER A 292 -11.34 -0.11 -3.99
CA SER A 292 -12.14 0.12 -5.19
C SER A 292 -11.66 -0.77 -6.33
N ASP A 293 -12.59 -1.42 -7.02
CA ASP A 293 -12.29 -2.41 -8.06
C ASP A 293 -13.42 -2.48 -9.12
N ARG A 294 -13.25 -3.31 -10.15
CA ARG A 294 -14.11 -3.42 -11.32
C ARG A 294 -14.44 -4.88 -11.60
N ASN A 295 -15.72 -5.18 -11.78
CA ASN A 295 -16.14 -6.50 -12.24
C ASN A 295 -16.04 -6.60 -13.77
N TYR A 296 -14.86 -6.97 -14.27
CA TYR A 296 -14.60 -7.09 -15.72
C TYR A 296 -15.37 -8.22 -16.41
N LEU A 297 -15.90 -9.19 -15.65
CA LEU A 297 -16.67 -10.30 -16.21
C LEU A 297 -17.98 -9.84 -16.87
N LEU A 298 -18.47 -8.64 -16.50
CA LEU A 298 -19.70 -8.02 -16.99
C LEU A 298 -19.43 -6.59 -17.49
N GLY A 299 -18.29 -6.34 -18.12
CA GLY A 299 -17.99 -5.05 -18.75
C GLY A 299 -17.28 -4.03 -17.84
N GLY A 300 -16.84 -4.42 -16.64
CA GLY A 300 -16.07 -3.55 -15.75
C GLY A 300 -16.94 -2.74 -14.80
N ILE A 301 -17.95 -3.36 -14.19
CA ILE A 301 -18.88 -2.69 -13.27
C ILE A 301 -18.10 -2.18 -12.05
N PRO A 302 -18.13 -0.86 -11.75
CA PRO A 302 -17.46 -0.28 -10.60
C PRO A 302 -18.11 -0.63 -9.27
N TYR A 303 -17.32 -1.19 -8.34
CA TYR A 303 -17.73 -1.46 -6.98
C TYR A 303 -16.64 -1.05 -5.98
N TYR A 304 -17.03 -0.77 -4.75
CA TYR A 304 -16.13 -0.44 -3.66
C TYR A 304 -16.42 -1.31 -2.43
N ILE A 305 -15.39 -1.45 -1.60
CA ILE A 305 -15.47 -2.02 -0.26
C ILE A 305 -15.05 -0.92 0.71
N PHE A 306 -15.82 -0.72 1.76
CA PHE A 306 -15.56 0.22 2.83
C PHE A 306 -15.69 -0.49 4.17
N VAL A 307 -14.65 -0.39 4.99
CA VAL A 307 -14.63 -0.79 6.38
C VAL A 307 -14.46 0.47 7.20
N GLY A 308 -15.49 0.82 7.96
CA GLY A 308 -15.54 2.00 8.80
C GLY A 308 -15.64 1.68 10.28
N CYS A 309 -15.45 2.71 11.09
CA CYS A 309 -15.66 2.72 12.53
C CYS A 309 -16.38 4.02 12.92
N PRO A 310 -16.87 4.16 14.17
CA PRO A 310 -17.43 5.42 14.64
C PRO A 310 -16.49 6.61 14.35
N LYS A 311 -17.06 7.73 13.85
CA LYS A 311 -16.30 8.94 13.51
C LYS A 311 -15.59 9.53 14.74
N GLU A 312 -16.27 9.49 15.87
CA GLU A 312 -15.71 9.78 17.18
C GLU A 312 -14.95 8.55 17.66
N ILE A 313 -13.65 8.70 17.88
CA ILE A 313 -12.83 7.63 18.46
C ILE A 313 -13.47 7.29 19.83
N ALA A 314 -13.55 6.01 20.20
CA ALA A 314 -14.28 5.52 21.38
C ALA A 314 -13.89 6.22 22.70
N SER A 315 -12.66 6.72 22.77
CA SER A 315 -12.27 7.84 23.62
C SER A 315 -12.46 9.10 22.81
N THR A 316 -13.37 10.00 23.21
CA THR A 316 -13.42 11.38 22.70
C THR A 316 -11.99 11.81 22.35
N PRO A 317 -11.67 12.26 21.14
CA PRO A 317 -10.34 12.80 20.88
C PRO A 317 -10.25 14.08 21.70
N SER A 318 -9.99 13.96 23.01
CA SER A 318 -9.36 15.00 23.77
C SER A 318 -8.16 15.39 22.94
N GLN A 319 -7.92 16.69 22.82
CA GLN A 319 -6.72 17.24 22.19
C GLN A 319 -5.47 16.39 22.52
N ASP A 320 -5.40 15.90 23.76
CA ASP A 320 -4.45 14.93 24.29
C ASP A 320 -4.15 13.70 23.41
N THR A 321 -5.12 13.07 22.73
CA THR A 321 -4.86 11.88 21.89
C THR A 321 -4.19 12.27 20.58
N ILE A 322 -4.63 13.37 19.98
CA ILE A 322 -4.03 13.93 18.76
C ILE A 322 -2.64 14.47 19.09
N GLU A 323 -2.47 15.13 20.23
CA GLU A 323 -1.19 15.61 20.75
C GLU A 323 -0.25 14.46 21.09
N LYS A 324 -0.73 13.35 21.68
CA LYS A 324 0.08 12.14 21.90
C LYS A 324 0.56 11.53 20.59
N LEU A 325 -0.31 11.44 19.59
CA LEU A 325 0.05 10.96 18.26
C LEU A 325 1.09 11.88 17.61
N ASP A 326 0.87 13.19 17.66
CA ASP A 326 1.80 14.21 17.14
C ASP A 326 3.16 14.15 17.82
N ALA A 327 3.21 14.05 19.15
CA ALA A 327 4.44 13.85 19.91
C ALA A 327 5.15 12.54 19.49
N SER A 328 4.37 11.49 19.23
CA SER A 328 4.90 10.22 18.72
C SER A 328 5.42 10.30 17.28
N PHE A 329 5.08 11.34 16.52
CA PHE A 329 5.55 11.55 15.15
C PHE A 329 6.74 12.52 15.08
N THR A 330 6.87 13.42 16.06
CA THR A 330 7.83 14.55 16.06
C THR A 330 9.01 14.37 17.02
N GLU A 331 9.06 13.29 17.80
CA GLU A 331 10.01 13.08 18.92
C GLU A 331 9.82 14.01 20.14
N SER A 332 8.66 14.66 20.26
CA SER A 332 8.39 15.54 21.41
C SER A 332 8.29 14.74 22.72
N PRO A 333 8.88 15.23 23.83
CA PRO A 333 8.86 14.53 25.11
C PRO A 333 7.45 14.57 25.72
N TYR A 334 6.72 13.45 25.63
CA TYR A 334 5.60 13.16 26.52
C TYR A 334 5.97 11.94 27.36
N LEU A 335 6.29 12.16 28.64
CA LEU A 335 6.61 11.11 29.60
C LEU A 335 5.51 11.01 30.67
N SER A 336 5.47 9.84 31.32
CA SER A 336 4.42 9.29 32.20
C SER A 336 3.79 10.24 33.25
N PRO A 337 2.60 9.91 33.80
CA PRO A 337 1.75 10.82 34.61
C PRO A 337 2.34 11.40 35.91
N ALA A 338 3.55 11.01 36.32
CA ALA A 338 4.06 11.28 37.66
C ALA A 338 4.54 12.72 37.91
N ASN A 339 4.94 13.48 36.87
CA ASN A 339 5.57 14.82 37.03
C ASN A 339 4.83 15.96 36.30
N HIS A 340 3.53 15.79 36.04
CA HIS A 340 2.74 16.55 35.07
C HIS A 340 2.51 18.05 35.35
N GLN A 341 2.76 18.55 36.57
CA GLN A 341 2.36 19.92 36.95
C GLN A 341 3.52 20.93 36.92
N LEU A 342 4.73 20.56 37.35
CA LEU A 342 5.86 21.50 37.45
C LEU A 342 6.53 21.80 36.09
N GLU A 343 6.53 20.85 35.15
CA GLU A 343 7.14 21.03 33.82
C GLU A 343 6.18 21.68 32.80
N ARG A 344 4.87 21.71 33.11
CA ARG A 344 3.83 22.31 32.27
C ARG A 344 3.99 23.83 32.13
N GLU A 345 4.47 24.49 33.18
CA GLU A 345 4.74 25.93 33.19
C GLU A 345 6.00 26.29 32.37
N GLN A 346 7.00 25.41 32.32
CA GLN A 346 8.20 25.60 31.48
C GLN A 346 7.94 25.24 29.99
N ALA A 347 7.10 24.25 29.72
CA ALA A 347 6.70 23.87 28.36
C ALA A 347 5.79 24.92 27.68
N ALA A 348 4.99 25.64 28.45
CA ALA A 348 4.10 26.69 27.95
C ALA A 348 4.86 27.87 27.30
N GLU A 349 6.06 28.21 27.79
CA GLU A 349 6.92 29.24 27.16
C GLU A 349 7.65 28.73 25.90
N GLN A 350 7.89 27.42 25.77
CA GLN A 350 8.48 26.81 24.57
C GLN A 350 7.47 26.48 23.46
N SER A 351 6.19 26.32 23.80
CA SER A 351 5.09 25.97 22.89
C SER A 351 4.89 26.95 21.72
N ALA A 352 5.34 28.21 21.84
CA ALA A 352 5.33 29.18 20.73
C ALA A 352 6.26 28.80 19.53
N ARG A 353 7.03 27.69 19.62
CA ARG A 353 7.99 27.21 18.61
C ARG A 353 7.72 25.78 18.08
N GLU A 354 6.54 25.19 18.33
CA GLU A 354 6.33 23.75 18.13
C GLU A 354 6.41 23.25 16.67
N VAL A 355 7.26 22.26 16.44
CA VAL A 355 7.31 21.44 15.22
C VAL A 355 6.12 20.48 15.25
N ARG A 356 5.26 20.50 14.21
CA ARG A 356 4.04 19.68 14.11
C ARG A 356 4.09 18.71 12.94
N SER A 357 3.50 17.53 13.11
CA SER A 357 3.40 16.50 12.07
C SER A 357 2.34 16.83 11.02
N LYS A 358 2.46 16.24 9.81
CA LYS A 358 1.43 16.38 8.76
C LYS A 358 0.08 15.83 9.20
N ALA A 359 0.11 14.74 9.96
CA ALA A 359 -1.10 14.14 10.50
C ALA A 359 -1.82 15.13 11.43
N TYR A 360 -1.09 15.83 12.30
CA TYR A 360 -1.64 16.87 13.19
C TYR A 360 -2.23 18.04 12.40
N GLU A 361 -1.47 18.59 11.45
CA GLU A 361 -1.94 19.71 10.61
C GLU A 361 -3.25 19.34 9.88
N SER A 362 -3.29 18.17 9.22
CA SER A 362 -4.50 17.68 8.55
C SER A 362 -5.65 17.41 9.53
N ALA A 363 -5.37 16.90 10.74
CA ALA A 363 -6.38 16.66 11.75
C ALA A 363 -7.04 17.97 12.22
N ILE A 364 -6.24 19.01 12.51
CA ILE A 364 -6.76 20.31 12.93
C ILE A 364 -7.62 20.95 11.84
N ILE A 365 -7.16 20.93 10.59
CA ILE A 365 -7.93 21.42 9.44
C ILE A 365 -9.28 20.70 9.37
N ASN A 366 -9.28 19.37 9.45
CA ASN A 366 -10.50 18.58 9.35
C ASN A 366 -11.47 18.84 10.51
N LEU A 367 -10.96 18.88 11.75
CA LEU A 367 -11.78 19.17 12.92
C LEU A 367 -12.41 20.57 12.83
N SER A 368 -11.65 21.57 12.37
CA SER A 368 -12.16 22.94 12.16
C SER A 368 -13.28 23.01 11.11
N ALA A 369 -13.26 22.10 10.12
CA ALA A 369 -14.24 22.00 9.06
C ALA A 369 -15.34 20.94 9.34
N ASN A 370 -15.38 20.36 10.54
CA ASN A 370 -16.27 19.24 10.91
C ASN A 370 -16.17 18.02 9.96
N LEU A 371 -15.00 17.81 9.38
CA LEU A 371 -14.66 16.65 8.56
C LEU A 371 -14.11 15.52 9.45
N PRO A 372 -14.26 14.24 9.04
CA PRO A 372 -13.58 13.13 9.71
C PRO A 372 -12.06 13.30 9.69
N LEU A 373 -11.36 12.65 10.61
CA LEU A 373 -9.90 12.65 10.60
C LEU A 373 -9.37 11.88 9.37
N PRO A 374 -8.10 12.10 8.98
CA PRO A 374 -7.44 11.25 8.00
C PRO A 374 -7.53 9.76 8.35
N SER A 375 -7.62 8.88 7.34
CA SER A 375 -7.77 7.42 7.55
C SER A 375 -6.65 6.80 8.41
N SER A 376 -5.46 7.42 8.46
CA SER A 376 -4.34 7.02 9.32
C SER A 376 -4.65 7.07 10.82
N PHE A 377 -5.64 7.87 11.25
CA PHE A 377 -6.07 7.99 12.65
C PHE A 377 -7.00 6.86 13.09
N TYR A 378 -7.61 6.16 12.14
CA TYR A 378 -8.56 5.07 12.40
C TYR A 378 -7.94 3.69 12.18
N GLN A 379 -6.64 3.62 11.89
CA GLN A 379 -5.91 2.36 11.75
C GLN A 379 -5.64 1.75 13.13
N ASN A 380 -5.57 0.41 13.20
CA ASN A 380 -5.16 -0.28 14.41
C ASN A 380 -3.69 -0.01 14.79
N HIS A 381 -2.86 0.35 13.80
CA HIS A 381 -1.44 0.65 13.96
C HIS A 381 -1.12 2.00 13.32
N HIS A 382 -0.38 2.85 14.03
CA HIS A 382 -0.02 4.19 13.57
C HIS A 382 1.43 4.30 13.07
N TYR A 383 1.97 3.23 12.48
CA TYR A 383 3.32 3.24 11.92
C TYR A 383 3.41 4.12 10.66
N ARG A 384 2.33 4.16 9.87
CA ARG A 384 2.24 4.91 8.61
C ARG A 384 1.74 6.33 8.87
N ILE A 385 2.58 7.32 8.59
CA ILE A 385 2.20 8.73 8.74
C ILE A 385 1.39 9.17 7.53
N HIS A 386 0.39 10.01 7.78
CA HIS A 386 -0.47 10.56 6.74
C HIS A 386 0.33 11.29 5.65
N TYR A 387 0.02 10.99 4.39
CA TYR A 387 0.50 11.68 3.21
C TYR A 387 -0.64 11.83 2.20
N ASN A 388 -0.56 12.85 1.34
CA ASN A 388 -1.50 13.04 0.25
C ASN A 388 -1.04 12.27 -0.99
N ASP A 389 -1.72 11.18 -1.33
CA ASP A 389 -1.38 10.28 -2.45
C ASP A 389 -1.65 10.87 -3.84
N MET A 390 -2.31 12.03 -3.92
CA MET A 390 -2.62 12.71 -5.19
C MET A 390 -1.54 13.72 -5.61
N LEU A 391 -0.56 14.01 -4.76
CA LEU A 391 0.50 14.97 -5.11
C LEU A 391 1.35 14.44 -6.28
N PRO A 392 1.76 15.31 -7.24
CA PRO A 392 2.61 14.91 -8.36
C PRO A 392 3.87 14.15 -7.93
N LYS A 393 4.51 14.60 -6.84
CA LYS A 393 5.70 13.96 -6.28
C LYS A 393 5.49 12.51 -5.81
N HIS A 394 4.26 12.10 -5.53
CA HIS A 394 3.93 10.72 -5.15
C HIS A 394 3.38 9.90 -6.33
N THR A 395 2.69 10.54 -7.27
CA THR A 395 2.07 9.87 -8.43
C THR A 395 3.03 9.63 -9.58
N GLN A 396 4.17 10.34 -9.62
CA GLN A 396 5.20 10.22 -10.67
C GLN A 396 5.74 8.80 -10.89
N PHE A 397 5.66 7.93 -9.88
CA PHE A 397 6.13 6.54 -9.96
C PHE A 397 5.12 5.56 -10.59
N GLN A 398 3.96 6.04 -11.03
CA GLN A 398 2.95 5.24 -11.74
C GLN A 398 2.52 3.95 -11.01
N ASN A 399 2.38 4.01 -9.68
CA ASN A 399 2.04 2.86 -8.82
C ASN A 399 3.07 1.71 -8.90
N GLU A 400 4.33 2.02 -9.18
CA GLU A 400 5.41 1.06 -9.24
C GLU A 400 6.49 1.39 -8.18
N TYR A 401 6.93 0.39 -7.41
CA TYR A 401 8.13 0.51 -6.60
C TYR A 401 9.38 0.19 -7.44
N ILE A 402 10.52 0.77 -7.06
CA ILE A 402 11.76 0.60 -7.84
C ILE A 402 12.44 -0.72 -7.47
N TYR A 403 12.55 -1.02 -6.18
CA TYR A 403 13.35 -2.13 -5.66
C TYR A 403 12.50 -3.10 -4.83
N ALA A 404 12.58 -4.40 -5.15
CA ALA A 404 11.94 -5.45 -4.35
C ALA A 404 12.79 -5.93 -3.15
N PHE A 405 14.06 -5.52 -3.11
CA PHE A 405 15.06 -5.86 -2.09
C PHE A 405 16.10 -4.73 -2.01
N THR A 406 16.83 -4.66 -0.90
CA THR A 406 17.82 -3.62 -0.62
C THR A 406 19.22 -4.03 -1.13
N TRP A 407 20.02 -3.07 -1.61
CA TRP A 407 21.35 -3.25 -2.21
C TRP A 407 22.49 -2.82 -1.27
N GLU A 408 22.25 -2.82 0.03
CA GLU A 408 23.18 -2.33 1.03
C GLU A 408 23.37 -3.39 2.10
N ASP A 409 24.62 -3.74 2.36
CA ASP A 409 24.95 -4.80 3.29
C ASP A 409 24.71 -4.37 4.76
N PRO A 410 23.67 -4.90 5.44
CA PRO A 410 23.39 -4.49 6.81
C PRO A 410 24.46 -4.99 7.79
N ARG A 411 25.28 -5.99 7.44
CA ARG A 411 26.41 -6.44 8.29
C ARG A 411 27.47 -5.36 8.44
N VAL A 412 27.65 -4.54 7.40
CA VAL A 412 28.58 -3.39 7.45
C VAL A 412 27.95 -2.27 8.26
N ASP A 413 26.64 -2.02 8.08
CA ASP A 413 25.91 -1.02 8.86
C ASP A 413 26.01 -1.28 10.36
N HIS A 414 25.74 -2.51 10.82
CA HIS A 414 25.84 -2.86 12.25
C HIS A 414 27.23 -2.64 12.82
N ARG A 415 28.27 -2.94 12.04
CA ARG A 415 29.67 -2.78 12.46
C ARG A 415 30.05 -1.30 12.59
N LEU A 416 29.58 -0.46 11.68
CA LEU A 416 29.91 0.96 11.64
C LEU A 416 29.05 1.80 12.60
N LEU A 417 27.77 1.47 12.70
CA LEU A 417 26.79 2.23 13.45
C LEU A 417 26.68 1.79 14.91
N ASN A 418 26.98 0.53 15.25
CA ASN A 418 26.84 0.01 16.62
C ASN A 418 25.49 0.41 17.25
N ILE A 419 24.39 0.03 16.57
CA ILE A 419 23.03 0.43 16.93
C ILE A 419 22.67 -0.11 18.32
N GLY A 420 22.19 0.77 19.20
CA GLY A 420 21.73 0.47 20.55
C GLY A 420 20.30 0.95 20.83
N PRO A 421 19.78 0.69 22.05
CA PRO A 421 18.40 0.97 22.41
C PRO A 421 18.06 2.47 22.53
N ASP A 422 19.05 3.34 22.71
CA ASP A 422 18.84 4.79 22.78
C ASP A 422 18.88 5.47 21.41
N ASP A 423 19.11 4.72 20.34
CA ASP A 423 19.24 5.28 19.00
C ASP A 423 17.89 5.66 18.38
N VAL A 424 17.88 6.85 17.78
CA VAL A 424 16.81 7.36 16.92
C VAL A 424 17.41 7.44 15.53
N ILE A 425 16.91 6.58 14.65
CA ILE A 425 17.50 6.33 13.33
C ILE A 425 16.58 6.92 12.26
N LEU A 426 17.15 7.69 11.33
CA LEU A 426 16.52 8.07 10.07
C LEU A 426 17.16 7.22 8.98
N ALA A 427 16.37 6.53 8.17
CA ALA A 427 16.90 5.70 7.10
C ALA A 427 15.96 5.72 5.90
N ILE A 428 16.52 5.69 4.69
CA ILE A 428 15.72 5.53 3.47
C ILE A 428 15.05 4.16 3.49
N THR A 429 13.75 4.10 3.18
CA THR A 429 12.98 2.85 3.26
C THR A 429 13.51 1.83 2.26
N SER A 430 13.67 2.20 0.98
CA SER A 430 13.99 1.25 -0.09
C SER A 430 12.98 0.08 -0.06
N ALA A 431 13.42 -1.16 -0.14
CA ALA A 431 12.54 -2.33 0.00
C ALA A 431 12.15 -2.65 1.47
N GLY A 432 12.67 -1.91 2.46
CA GLY A 432 12.42 -2.12 3.88
C GLY A 432 13.29 -3.18 4.56
N ASP A 433 14.23 -3.82 3.86
CA ASP A 433 15.04 -4.92 4.41
C ASP A 433 15.94 -4.41 5.56
N ASN A 434 16.66 -3.31 5.34
CA ASN A 434 17.54 -2.73 6.35
C ASN A 434 16.77 -2.12 7.53
N ILE A 435 15.57 -1.58 7.29
CA ILE A 435 14.68 -1.09 8.36
C ILE A 435 14.36 -2.22 9.33
N LEU A 436 13.95 -3.38 8.81
CA LEU A 436 13.68 -4.58 9.61
C LEU A 436 14.95 -5.11 10.29
N ASP A 437 16.11 -4.97 9.66
CA ASP A 437 17.39 -5.36 10.23
C ASP A 437 17.82 -4.47 11.41
N TYR A 438 17.58 -3.16 11.32
CA TYR A 438 17.85 -2.21 12.40
C TYR A 438 16.88 -2.42 13.57
N LEU A 439 15.59 -2.67 13.31
CA LEU A 439 14.59 -2.94 14.36
C LEU A 439 14.95 -4.17 15.20
N GLN A 440 15.67 -5.16 14.65
CA GLN A 440 16.20 -6.28 15.42
C GLN A 440 17.24 -5.87 16.48
N LYS A 441 17.73 -4.63 16.51
CA LYS A 441 18.58 -4.10 17.60
C LYS A 441 17.79 -3.38 18.69
N ASN A 442 16.46 -3.35 18.58
CA ASN A 442 15.55 -2.65 19.48
C ASN A 442 15.93 -1.17 19.73
N PRO A 443 16.23 -0.39 18.66
CA PRO A 443 16.46 1.05 18.81
C PRO A 443 15.18 1.73 19.34
N ARG A 444 15.34 2.89 19.98
CA ARG A 444 14.22 3.69 20.46
C ARG A 444 13.24 4.01 19.34
N ARG A 445 13.77 4.35 18.16
CA ARG A 445 12.95 4.67 16.99
C ARG A 445 13.68 4.51 15.66
N VAL A 446 12.93 4.15 14.62
CA VAL A 446 13.36 4.16 13.22
C VAL A 446 12.35 4.91 12.37
N HIS A 447 12.78 6.04 11.79
CA HIS A 447 12.08 6.80 10.76
C HIS A 447 12.51 6.27 9.40
N ALA A 448 11.68 5.42 8.80
CA ALA A 448 11.81 4.96 7.42
C ALA A 448 11.23 6.03 6.49
N VAL A 449 12.00 6.53 5.53
CA VAL A 449 11.62 7.62 4.64
C VAL A 449 11.75 7.22 3.18
N ASP A 450 10.71 7.42 2.38
CA ASP A 450 10.79 7.24 0.93
C ASP A 450 9.76 8.10 0.21
N LEU A 451 10.18 8.76 -0.86
CA LEU A 451 9.29 9.57 -1.69
C LEU A 451 8.26 8.70 -2.43
N ASN A 452 8.62 7.45 -2.78
CA ASN A 452 7.75 6.53 -3.48
C ASN A 452 6.81 5.82 -2.48
N PRO A 453 5.48 6.04 -2.56
CA PRO A 453 4.54 5.37 -1.67
C PRO A 453 4.61 3.84 -1.77
N ASN A 454 4.92 3.31 -2.96
CA ASN A 454 4.90 1.87 -3.24
C ASN A 454 6.05 1.13 -2.53
N GLN A 455 7.20 1.79 -2.31
CA GLN A 455 8.30 1.26 -1.51
C GLN A 455 7.88 1.08 -0.06
N ASN A 456 7.19 2.09 0.48
CA ASN A 456 6.66 2.04 1.82
C ASN A 456 5.51 1.01 1.96
N HIS A 457 4.68 0.81 0.94
CA HIS A 457 3.69 -0.27 0.94
C HIS A 457 4.34 -1.66 1.01
N LEU A 458 5.53 -1.85 0.45
CA LEU A 458 6.29 -3.10 0.60
C LEU A 458 6.82 -3.30 2.02
N LEU A 459 7.30 -2.24 2.67
CA LEU A 459 7.64 -2.30 4.10
C LEU A 459 6.41 -2.62 4.95
N GLU A 460 5.27 -1.96 4.72
CA GLU A 460 4.02 -2.25 5.43
C GLU A 460 3.57 -3.71 5.25
N LEU A 461 3.70 -4.29 4.04
CA LEU A 461 3.38 -5.70 3.81
C LEU A 461 4.28 -6.65 4.63
N LYS A 462 5.56 -6.34 4.74
CA LYS A 462 6.49 -7.12 5.57
C LYS A 462 6.12 -7.03 7.04
N VAL A 463 5.84 -5.82 7.56
CA VAL A 463 5.40 -5.60 8.94
C VAL A 463 4.09 -6.34 9.24
N ALA A 464 3.08 -6.20 8.38
CA ALA A 464 1.81 -6.91 8.51
C ALA A 464 1.99 -8.44 8.49
N SER A 465 2.96 -8.95 7.72
CA SER A 465 3.28 -10.37 7.70
C SER A 465 3.88 -10.87 9.02
N TYR A 466 4.73 -10.07 9.71
CA TYR A 466 5.22 -10.45 11.05
C TYR A 466 4.10 -10.48 12.08
N MET A 467 3.15 -9.55 11.98
CA MET A 467 2.02 -9.44 12.90
C MET A 467 1.04 -10.59 12.77
N ALA A 468 0.81 -11.06 11.54
CA ALA A 468 -0.34 -11.92 11.25
C ALA A 468 0.00 -13.35 10.81
N LEU A 469 1.23 -13.60 10.32
CA LEU A 469 1.61 -14.85 9.69
C LEU A 469 2.73 -15.56 10.44
N GLY A 470 2.75 -16.90 10.34
CA GLY A 470 3.91 -17.69 10.78
C GLY A 470 5.03 -17.67 9.74
N HIS A 471 6.25 -18.02 10.18
CA HIS A 471 7.47 -18.01 9.35
C HIS A 471 7.33 -18.75 8.02
N ARG A 472 6.57 -19.85 7.97
CA ARG A 472 6.35 -20.62 6.74
C ARG A 472 5.73 -19.78 5.62
N ASP A 473 4.69 -19.02 5.95
CA ASP A 473 3.95 -18.25 4.95
C ASP A 473 4.74 -16.98 4.61
N MET A 474 5.43 -16.38 5.58
CA MET A 474 6.41 -15.29 5.34
C MET A 474 7.53 -15.74 4.38
N TRP A 475 8.07 -16.94 4.57
CA TRP A 475 9.11 -17.50 3.69
C TRP A 475 8.61 -17.70 2.26
N LYS A 476 7.37 -18.14 2.08
CA LYS A 476 6.79 -18.25 0.73
C LYS A 476 6.67 -16.87 0.08
N ILE A 477 6.09 -15.89 0.78
CA ILE A 477 5.86 -14.54 0.24
C ILE A 477 7.17 -13.85 -0.13
N PHE A 478 8.17 -13.85 0.76
CA PHE A 478 9.40 -13.08 0.59
C PHE A 478 10.64 -13.94 0.32
N GLY A 479 10.72 -15.17 0.79
CA GLY A 479 11.82 -16.08 0.42
C GLY A 479 11.69 -16.55 -1.03
N GLU A 480 10.54 -17.13 -1.37
CA GLU A 480 10.24 -17.66 -2.70
C GLU A 480 9.65 -16.61 -3.66
N GLY A 481 9.19 -15.47 -3.13
CA GLY A 481 8.54 -14.42 -3.92
C GLY A 481 7.12 -14.79 -4.36
N LYS A 482 6.53 -15.88 -3.85
CA LYS A 482 5.26 -16.44 -4.32
C LYS A 482 4.45 -17.07 -3.21
N HIS A 483 3.13 -16.90 -3.27
CA HIS A 483 2.23 -17.58 -2.35
C HIS A 483 0.86 -17.80 -3.02
N PRO A 484 0.40 -19.04 -3.23
CA PRO A 484 -0.84 -19.33 -3.95
C PRO A 484 -2.09 -18.78 -3.23
N GLN A 485 -2.06 -18.70 -1.90
CA GLN A 485 -3.14 -18.14 -1.08
C GLN A 485 -2.87 -16.69 -0.63
N PHE A 486 -1.98 -15.94 -1.31
CA PHE A 486 -1.62 -14.59 -0.87
C PHE A 486 -2.84 -13.68 -0.66
N ARG A 487 -3.78 -13.68 -1.63
CA ARG A 487 -5.00 -12.85 -1.55
C ARG A 487 -5.84 -13.19 -0.31
N GLU A 488 -6.00 -14.47 -0.02
CA GLU A 488 -6.75 -14.95 1.15
C GLU A 488 -6.09 -14.47 2.45
N LEU A 489 -4.77 -14.60 2.56
CA LEU A 489 -4.01 -14.13 3.72
C LEU A 489 -4.05 -12.60 3.85
N LEU A 490 -3.99 -11.88 2.72
CA LEU A 490 -4.07 -10.43 2.69
C LEU A 490 -5.38 -9.94 3.31
N ILE A 491 -6.50 -10.53 2.91
CA ILE A 491 -7.83 -10.15 3.37
C ILE A 491 -8.06 -10.62 4.81
N SER A 492 -7.85 -11.92 5.08
CA SER A 492 -8.31 -12.57 6.32
C SER A 492 -7.37 -12.42 7.51
N LYS A 493 -6.10 -12.03 7.28
CA LYS A 493 -5.07 -11.95 8.32
C LYS A 493 -4.27 -10.65 8.32
N MET A 494 -3.78 -10.20 7.17
CA MET A 494 -2.87 -9.04 7.12
C MET A 494 -3.60 -7.69 7.11
N SER A 495 -4.85 -7.63 6.64
CA SER A 495 -5.62 -6.39 6.50
C SER A 495 -5.75 -5.54 7.78
N PRO A 496 -5.82 -6.09 9.01
CA PRO A 496 -5.86 -5.27 10.23
C PRO A 496 -4.55 -4.54 10.54
N HIS A 497 -3.46 -4.90 9.84
CA HIS A 497 -2.10 -4.39 10.08
C HIS A 497 -1.58 -3.52 8.93
N LEU A 498 -2.42 -3.21 7.95
CA LEU A 498 -2.07 -2.41 6.77
C LEU A 498 -2.87 -1.11 6.78
N SER A 499 -2.23 -0.01 6.35
CA SER A 499 -2.97 1.19 5.97
C SER A 499 -3.90 0.89 4.78
N SER A 500 -5.01 1.63 4.68
CA SER A 500 -5.99 1.47 3.60
C SER A 500 -5.35 1.52 2.20
N GLN A 501 -4.39 2.44 1.99
CA GLN A 501 -3.68 2.60 0.72
C GLN A 501 -2.80 1.39 0.40
N ALA A 502 -2.03 0.89 1.38
CA ALA A 502 -1.22 -0.30 1.20
C ALA A 502 -2.07 -1.55 0.93
N PHE A 503 -3.18 -1.70 1.64
CA PHE A 503 -4.12 -2.79 1.42
C PHE A 503 -4.66 -2.76 -0.02
N GLN A 504 -5.17 -1.62 -0.49
CA GLN A 504 -5.67 -1.48 -1.87
C GLN A 504 -4.58 -1.77 -2.90
N TYR A 505 -3.35 -1.29 -2.67
CA TYR A 505 -2.22 -1.57 -3.54
C TYR A 505 -1.96 -3.07 -3.69
N TRP A 506 -1.86 -3.80 -2.57
CA TRP A 506 -1.58 -5.24 -2.60
C TRP A 506 -2.78 -6.10 -3.01
N LEU A 507 -4.00 -5.59 -2.86
CA LEU A 507 -5.21 -6.25 -3.37
C LEU A 507 -5.18 -6.32 -4.90
N GLU A 508 -4.85 -5.20 -5.55
CA GLU A 508 -4.67 -5.09 -7.01
C GLU A 508 -3.48 -5.93 -7.50
N HIS A 509 -2.37 -5.88 -6.76
CA HIS A 509 -1.13 -6.58 -7.10
C HIS A 509 -1.05 -8.01 -6.55
N SER A 510 -2.17 -8.59 -6.11
CA SER A 510 -2.21 -9.95 -5.56
C SER A 510 -1.77 -11.02 -6.57
N HIS A 511 -1.86 -10.73 -7.87
CA HIS A 511 -1.37 -11.58 -8.95
C HIS A 511 0.16 -11.77 -8.93
N VAL A 512 0.91 -10.81 -8.37
CA VAL A 512 2.39 -10.89 -8.25
C VAL A 512 2.81 -12.16 -7.53
N PHE A 513 2.09 -12.52 -6.46
CA PHE A 513 2.41 -13.70 -5.64
C PHE A 513 1.66 -14.96 -6.05
N THR A 514 0.44 -14.82 -6.60
CA THR A 514 -0.45 -15.95 -6.90
C THR A 514 -0.25 -16.52 -8.30
N SER A 515 0.35 -15.76 -9.22
CA SER A 515 0.51 -16.20 -10.60
C SER A 515 1.39 -17.45 -10.71
N LYS A 516 0.84 -18.46 -11.39
CA LYS A 516 1.58 -19.67 -11.77
C LYS A 516 2.66 -19.37 -12.80
N SER A 517 2.44 -18.38 -13.67
CA SER A 517 3.42 -17.89 -14.65
C SER A 517 4.25 -16.74 -14.07
N GLY A 518 5.55 -16.69 -14.40
CA GLY A 518 6.50 -15.67 -13.91
C GLY A 518 7.28 -16.07 -12.65
N HIS A 519 8.11 -15.18 -12.12
CA HIS A 519 9.04 -15.48 -10.99
C HIS A 519 8.70 -14.73 -9.71
N GLY A 520 7.46 -14.24 -9.57
CA GLY A 520 6.99 -13.65 -8.33
C GLY A 520 7.53 -12.24 -8.08
N LEU A 521 7.59 -11.86 -6.79
CA LEU A 521 7.96 -10.54 -6.30
C LEU A 521 9.23 -9.96 -6.96
N TYR A 522 10.28 -10.77 -7.08
CA TYR A 522 11.60 -10.29 -7.50
C TYR A 522 11.73 -10.02 -9.00
N GLU A 523 10.71 -10.35 -9.79
CA GLU A 523 10.60 -9.94 -11.20
C GLU A 523 9.54 -8.86 -11.43
N THR A 524 9.28 -8.07 -10.40
CA THR A 524 8.41 -6.90 -10.45
C THR A 524 9.15 -5.64 -9.99
N GLY A 525 8.48 -4.48 -10.04
CA GLY A 525 9.14 -3.18 -9.85
C GLY A 525 10.19 -2.85 -10.92
N GLY A 526 10.93 -1.75 -10.71
CA GLY A 526 11.96 -1.27 -11.65
C GLY A 526 13.11 -2.27 -11.83
N SER A 527 13.56 -2.89 -10.74
CA SER A 527 14.66 -3.87 -10.73
C SER A 527 14.41 -5.09 -11.63
N ARG A 528 13.15 -5.38 -12.00
CA ARG A 528 12.81 -6.48 -12.91
C ARG A 528 13.54 -6.40 -14.25
N HIS A 529 13.82 -5.19 -14.74
CA HIS A 529 14.38 -4.99 -16.07
C HIS A 529 15.81 -5.51 -16.13
N ALA A 530 16.63 -5.21 -15.11
CA ALA A 530 17.97 -5.74 -14.98
C ALA A 530 17.97 -7.27 -14.79
N ILE A 531 17.11 -7.78 -13.90
CA ILE A 531 17.01 -9.22 -13.61
C ILE A 531 16.59 -10.03 -14.85
N ARG A 532 15.56 -9.57 -15.57
CA ARG A 532 15.11 -10.20 -16.81
C ARG A 532 16.18 -10.18 -17.88
N MET A 533 16.91 -9.07 -18.02
CA MET A 533 18.02 -8.98 -18.98
C MET A 533 19.10 -10.02 -18.69
N VAL A 534 19.60 -10.10 -17.46
CA VAL A 534 20.64 -11.08 -17.08
C VAL A 534 20.16 -12.51 -17.37
N ARG A 535 18.90 -12.80 -17.07
CA ARG A 535 18.32 -14.13 -17.35
C ARG A 535 18.18 -14.43 -18.84
N TYR A 536 17.70 -13.46 -19.63
CA TYR A 536 17.60 -13.63 -21.07
C TYR A 536 18.96 -13.80 -21.72
N LEU A 537 19.99 -13.08 -21.26
CA LEU A 537 21.37 -13.28 -21.69
C LEU A 537 21.85 -14.70 -21.34
N ALA A 538 21.63 -15.15 -20.10
CA ALA A 538 22.01 -16.50 -19.69
C ALA A 538 21.34 -17.58 -20.56
N LYS A 539 20.05 -17.40 -20.89
CA LYS A 539 19.31 -18.30 -21.77
C LYS A 539 19.80 -18.26 -23.21
N PHE A 540 19.97 -17.06 -23.78
CA PHE A 540 20.37 -16.88 -25.18
C PHE A 540 21.77 -17.44 -25.47
N PHE A 541 22.71 -17.26 -24.53
CA PHE A 541 24.08 -17.76 -24.65
C PHE A 541 24.28 -19.17 -24.05
N GLY A 542 23.21 -19.86 -23.62
CA GLY A 542 23.30 -21.23 -23.09
C GLY A 542 24.02 -21.36 -21.74
N LEU A 543 24.13 -20.28 -20.97
CA LEU A 543 24.82 -20.22 -19.67
C LEU A 543 23.93 -20.58 -18.47
N GLU A 544 22.68 -20.99 -18.67
CA GLU A 544 21.75 -21.32 -17.57
C GLU A 544 22.32 -22.39 -16.62
N ASN A 545 23.00 -23.39 -17.16
CA ASN A 545 23.66 -24.43 -16.36
C ASN A 545 24.86 -23.87 -15.59
N ASP A 546 25.66 -22.98 -16.17
CA ASP A 546 26.81 -22.36 -15.49
C ASP A 546 26.33 -21.42 -14.37
N VAL A 547 25.29 -20.61 -14.61
CA VAL A 547 24.66 -19.76 -13.58
C VAL A 547 24.12 -20.59 -12.42
N ARG A 548 23.49 -21.73 -12.72
CA ARG A 548 23.01 -22.67 -11.69
C ARG A 548 24.16 -23.26 -10.88
N LYS A 549 25.19 -23.79 -11.54
CA LYS A 549 26.40 -24.32 -10.87
C LYS A 549 27.07 -23.26 -10.00
N MET A 550 27.12 -22.01 -10.45
CA MET A 550 27.64 -20.89 -9.67
C MET A 550 26.83 -20.66 -8.38
N CYS A 551 25.50 -20.76 -8.44
CA CYS A 551 24.62 -20.63 -7.28
C CYS A 551 24.61 -21.89 -6.38
N GLU A 552 25.14 -23.02 -6.84
CA GLU A 552 25.22 -24.29 -6.12
C GLU A 552 26.64 -24.62 -5.61
N ALA A 553 27.65 -23.86 -6.02
CA ALA A 553 29.06 -24.04 -5.66
C ALA A 553 29.24 -24.09 -4.14
N GLN A 554 30.01 -25.06 -3.63
CA GLN A 554 30.26 -25.21 -2.20
C GLN A 554 31.52 -24.46 -1.76
N THR A 555 32.40 -24.13 -2.70
CA THR A 555 33.67 -23.44 -2.43
C THR A 555 33.90 -22.27 -3.36
N LEU A 556 34.72 -21.30 -2.93
CA LEU A 556 35.15 -20.19 -3.78
C LEU A 556 35.97 -20.67 -4.98
N ALA A 557 36.72 -21.78 -4.85
CA ALA A 557 37.49 -22.35 -5.95
C ALA A 557 36.59 -22.77 -7.11
N GLU A 558 35.54 -23.56 -6.84
CA GLU A 558 34.55 -23.97 -7.82
C GLU A 558 33.85 -22.76 -8.48
N GLN A 559 33.44 -21.77 -7.68
CA GLN A 559 32.79 -20.56 -8.19
C GLN A 559 33.72 -19.78 -9.14
N ARG A 560 35.00 -19.66 -8.79
CA ARG A 560 36.02 -18.97 -9.59
C ARG A 560 36.33 -19.69 -10.90
N GLU A 561 36.22 -21.02 -10.96
CA GLU A 561 36.36 -21.78 -12.21
C GLU A 561 35.21 -21.52 -13.20
N ILE A 562 34.01 -21.25 -12.68
CA ILE A 562 32.82 -21.00 -13.50
C ILE A 562 32.78 -19.55 -14.02
N TRP A 563 33.22 -18.58 -13.20
CA TRP A 563 33.11 -17.15 -13.49
C TRP A 563 33.59 -16.70 -14.87
N PRO A 564 34.76 -17.13 -15.40
CA PRO A 564 35.25 -16.70 -16.70
C PRO A 564 34.25 -16.90 -17.85
N LYS A 565 33.44 -17.96 -17.81
CA LYS A 565 32.43 -18.26 -18.83
C LYS A 565 31.29 -17.24 -18.81
N ILE A 566 30.78 -16.94 -17.61
CA ILE A 566 29.68 -15.99 -17.40
C ILE A 566 30.17 -14.56 -17.67
N ARG A 567 31.35 -14.21 -17.12
CA ARG A 567 32.02 -12.93 -17.28
C ARG A 567 32.18 -12.53 -18.76
N LYS A 568 32.57 -13.49 -19.62
CA LYS A 568 32.78 -13.25 -21.06
C LYS A 568 31.54 -12.69 -21.75
N VAL A 569 30.35 -13.10 -21.33
CA VAL A 569 29.08 -12.63 -21.89
C VAL A 569 28.63 -11.35 -21.17
N LEU A 570 28.57 -11.39 -19.84
CA LEU A 570 28.03 -10.31 -19.01
C LEU A 570 28.84 -9.02 -19.12
N LEU A 571 30.16 -9.11 -19.25
CA LEU A 571 31.09 -7.97 -19.36
C LEU A 571 31.63 -7.79 -20.78
N SER A 572 30.93 -8.31 -21.79
CA SER A 572 31.33 -8.14 -23.19
C SER A 572 31.24 -6.66 -23.60
N LYS A 573 32.23 -6.18 -24.37
CA LYS A 573 32.26 -4.79 -24.88
C LYS A 573 30.98 -4.40 -25.66
N PRO A 574 30.41 -5.27 -26.53
CA PRO A 574 29.17 -4.95 -27.23
C PRO A 574 27.96 -4.76 -26.30
N LEU A 575 27.83 -5.61 -25.27
CA LEU A 575 26.74 -5.50 -24.31
C LEU A 575 26.88 -4.23 -23.46
N ASN A 576 28.10 -3.94 -23.00
CA ASN A 576 28.37 -2.71 -22.28
C ASN A 576 28.09 -1.46 -23.13
N TRP A 577 28.47 -1.47 -24.41
CA TRP A 577 28.15 -0.38 -25.33
C TRP A 577 26.64 -0.19 -25.51
N ALA A 578 25.87 -1.28 -25.62
CA ALA A 578 24.40 -1.23 -25.71
C ALA A 578 23.73 -0.73 -24.42
N ILE A 579 24.27 -1.09 -23.25
CA ILE A 579 23.76 -0.67 -21.95
C ILE A 579 24.10 0.82 -21.67
N VAL A 580 25.35 1.23 -21.91
CA VAL A 580 25.86 2.57 -21.61
C VAL A 580 25.33 3.64 -22.58
N SER A 581 24.98 3.24 -23.81
CA SER A 581 24.38 4.15 -24.80
C SER A 581 22.92 4.51 -24.48
N THR A 582 22.29 3.83 -23.53
CA THR A 582 20.88 4.01 -23.22
C THR A 582 20.72 4.59 -21.80
N GLU A 583 20.74 5.93 -21.66
CA GLU A 583 20.50 6.61 -20.36
C GLU A 583 19.19 6.15 -19.69
N TRP A 584 18.19 5.85 -20.52
CA TRP A 584 16.93 5.25 -20.09
C TRP A 584 17.10 3.91 -19.35
N PHE A 585 18.09 3.09 -19.71
CA PHE A 585 18.34 1.81 -19.04
C PHE A 585 18.97 2.01 -17.65
N ALA A 586 19.96 2.90 -17.52
CA ALA A 586 20.58 3.21 -16.22
C ALA A 586 19.55 3.73 -15.21
N TRP A 587 18.65 4.62 -15.65
CA TRP A 587 17.57 5.13 -14.80
C TRP A 587 16.48 4.10 -14.53
N LYS A 588 15.92 3.46 -15.57
CA LYS A 588 14.74 2.58 -15.42
C LYS A 588 15.07 1.20 -14.85
N ALA A 589 16.27 0.68 -15.09
CA ALA A 589 16.67 -0.68 -14.66
C ALA A 589 17.56 -0.69 -13.40
N ALA A 590 18.38 0.34 -13.19
CA ALA A 590 19.29 0.43 -12.04
C ALA A 590 18.94 1.58 -11.07
N GLY A 591 18.10 2.54 -11.46
CA GLY A 591 17.76 3.72 -10.65
C GLY A 591 18.90 4.73 -10.52
N VAL A 592 19.90 4.70 -11.41
CA VAL A 592 21.12 5.52 -11.31
C VAL A 592 20.90 6.87 -12.03
N PRO A 593 20.94 8.01 -11.31
CA PRO A 593 20.83 9.34 -11.93
C PRO A 593 22.06 9.71 -12.75
N ARG A 594 21.88 10.71 -13.62
CA ARG A 594 22.96 11.28 -14.44
C ARG A 594 24.12 11.84 -13.59
N ASN A 595 23.80 12.50 -12.47
CA ASN A 595 24.80 13.08 -11.57
C ASN A 595 25.70 12.00 -10.94
N GLN A 596 25.10 10.92 -10.46
CA GLN A 596 25.86 9.77 -9.94
C GLN A 596 26.70 9.10 -11.04
N ARG A 597 26.17 8.96 -12.27
CA ARG A 597 26.96 8.47 -13.41
C ARG A 597 28.16 9.38 -13.71
N ASN A 598 27.97 10.69 -13.69
CA ASN A 598 29.05 11.65 -13.91
C ASN A 598 30.14 11.53 -12.85
N MET A 599 29.78 11.25 -11.59
CA MET A 599 30.75 10.99 -10.53
C MET A 599 31.62 9.76 -10.81
N ILE A 600 31.06 8.68 -11.35
CA ILE A 600 31.82 7.49 -11.76
C ILE A 600 32.86 7.84 -12.83
N VAL A 601 32.43 8.60 -13.85
CA VAL A 601 33.31 9.06 -14.92
C VAL A 601 34.42 9.94 -14.33
N ASP A 602 34.09 10.94 -13.52
CA ASP A 602 35.05 11.89 -12.96
C ASP A 602 36.09 11.22 -12.04
N ASP A 603 35.67 10.20 -11.29
CA ASP A 603 36.57 9.39 -10.47
C ASP A 603 37.57 8.60 -11.33
N PHE A 604 37.11 8.00 -12.44
CA PHE A 604 37.96 7.31 -13.41
C PHE A 604 38.99 8.25 -14.06
N PHE A 605 38.57 9.46 -14.44
CA PHE A 605 39.47 10.46 -15.03
C PHE A 605 40.57 10.88 -14.04
N ARG A 606 40.19 11.16 -12.78
CA ARG A 606 41.15 11.51 -11.73
C ARG A 606 42.16 10.40 -11.46
N ARG A 607 41.72 9.14 -11.40
CA ARG A 607 42.59 7.99 -11.15
C ARG A 607 43.59 7.73 -12.28
N ASN A 608 43.19 8.00 -13.54
CA ASN A 608 44.02 7.75 -14.72
C ASN A 608 44.79 8.99 -15.23
N GLY A 609 44.69 10.13 -14.54
CA GLY A 609 45.38 11.37 -14.92
C GLY A 609 44.96 11.93 -16.29
N LEU A 610 43.69 11.75 -16.67
CA LEU A 610 43.16 12.14 -17.98
C LEU A 610 42.61 13.59 -17.96
N ASN A 611 42.78 14.33 -19.05
CA ASN A 611 42.38 15.73 -19.17
C ASN A 611 40.88 15.91 -19.51
N SER A 612 40.34 17.09 -19.18
CA SER A 612 38.92 17.47 -19.38
C SER A 612 38.48 17.43 -20.86
N ASP A 613 39.37 17.68 -21.81
CA ASP A 613 39.05 17.62 -23.25
C ASP A 613 38.74 16.18 -23.72
N MET A 614 39.30 15.18 -23.04
CA MET A 614 39.04 13.76 -23.33
C MET A 614 37.74 13.26 -22.68
N LYS A 615 37.15 14.04 -21.75
CA LYS A 615 35.90 13.75 -21.03
C LYS A 615 34.69 13.58 -21.95
N GLN A 616 34.70 14.24 -23.11
CA GLN A 616 33.60 14.19 -24.07
C GLN A 616 33.67 13.00 -25.05
N SER A 617 34.76 12.22 -25.05
CA SER A 617 34.85 11.06 -25.93
C SER A 617 33.95 9.92 -25.42
N LYS A 618 33.01 9.49 -26.28
CA LYS A 618 32.05 8.41 -25.94
C LYS A 618 32.76 7.10 -25.55
N ASP A 619 33.93 6.83 -26.13
CA ASP A 619 34.73 5.65 -25.84
C ASP A 619 35.26 5.64 -24.40
N VAL A 620 35.73 6.78 -23.89
CA VAL A 620 36.29 6.86 -22.53
C VAL A 620 35.17 6.81 -21.47
N SER A 621 34.02 7.42 -21.73
CA SER A 621 32.84 7.25 -20.85
C SER A 621 32.39 5.78 -20.81
N GLY A 622 32.33 5.11 -21.96
CA GLY A 622 32.01 3.68 -22.04
C GLY A 622 32.99 2.80 -21.26
N GLN A 623 34.29 3.11 -21.33
CA GLN A 623 35.34 2.42 -20.59
C GLN A 623 35.23 2.65 -19.08
N SER A 624 34.96 3.87 -18.63
CA SER A 624 34.83 4.16 -17.19
C SER A 624 33.71 3.37 -16.52
N ILE A 625 32.54 3.27 -17.17
CA ILE A 625 31.41 2.47 -16.65
C ILE A 625 31.73 0.98 -16.72
N TRP A 626 32.39 0.52 -17.78
CA TRP A 626 32.82 -0.87 -17.90
C TRP A 626 33.72 -1.27 -16.73
N GLU A 627 34.75 -0.46 -16.46
CA GLU A 627 35.71 -0.69 -15.38
C GLU A 627 35.03 -0.64 -14.03
N TYR A 628 34.10 0.30 -13.83
CA TYR A 628 33.30 0.37 -12.61
C TYR A 628 32.52 -0.93 -12.37
N VAL A 629 31.89 -1.50 -13.40
CA VAL A 629 31.14 -2.77 -13.30
C VAL A 629 32.07 -3.96 -13.10
N VAL A 630 33.24 -3.98 -13.75
CA VAL A 630 34.29 -5.00 -13.53
C VAL A 630 34.74 -4.98 -12.07
N ASP A 631 35.06 -3.80 -11.54
CA ASP A 631 35.47 -3.59 -10.14
C ASP A 631 34.35 -3.90 -9.15
N THR A 632 33.07 -3.80 -9.57
CA THR A 632 31.93 -4.29 -8.78
C THR A 632 31.92 -5.82 -8.74
N LEU A 633 31.89 -6.48 -9.91
CA LEU A 633 31.51 -7.90 -10.00
C LEU A 633 32.66 -8.87 -9.80
N ASP A 634 33.86 -8.60 -10.35
CA ASP A 634 34.98 -9.53 -10.28
C ASP A 634 35.39 -9.79 -8.81
N PRO A 635 35.54 -8.77 -7.93
CA PRO A 635 35.86 -9.00 -6.52
C PRO A 635 34.75 -9.72 -5.75
N VAL A 636 33.48 -9.43 -6.04
CA VAL A 636 32.34 -10.13 -5.40
C VAL A 636 32.42 -11.63 -5.63
N VAL A 637 32.60 -12.03 -6.89
CA VAL A 637 32.66 -13.47 -7.24
C VAL A 637 33.96 -14.10 -6.77
N LYS A 638 35.03 -13.31 -6.62
CA LYS A 638 36.29 -13.78 -6.07
C LYS A 638 36.21 -14.01 -4.57
N ASP A 639 35.62 -13.10 -3.82
CA ASP A 639 35.78 -13.01 -2.36
C ASP A 639 34.55 -13.46 -1.56
N THR A 640 33.37 -13.56 -2.20
CA THR A 640 32.12 -13.95 -1.54
C THR A 640 31.48 -15.15 -2.21
N LEU A 641 30.98 -16.11 -1.42
CA LEU A 641 30.34 -17.30 -1.94
C LEU A 641 28.84 -17.03 -2.17
N LEU A 642 28.39 -17.06 -3.43
CA LEU A 642 27.02 -16.71 -3.79
C LEU A 642 25.97 -17.68 -3.23
N SER A 643 26.31 -18.97 -3.14
CA SER A 643 25.39 -20.04 -2.73
C SER A 643 24.96 -19.97 -1.26
N ASN A 644 25.75 -19.31 -0.40
CA ASN A 644 25.58 -19.30 1.06
C ASN A 644 25.63 -17.90 1.67
N ASP A 645 26.59 -17.06 1.27
CA ASP A 645 26.86 -15.82 2.00
C ASP A 645 26.33 -14.56 1.30
N ASN A 646 26.24 -14.57 -0.02
CA ASN A 646 25.88 -13.39 -0.81
C ASN A 646 24.50 -13.51 -1.46
N TYR A 647 23.47 -13.20 -0.66
CA TYR A 647 22.08 -13.34 -1.09
C TYR A 647 21.66 -12.30 -2.13
N PHE A 648 22.37 -11.17 -2.24
CA PHE A 648 22.03 -10.09 -3.16
C PHE A 648 22.13 -10.58 -4.61
N TYR A 649 23.30 -11.10 -4.98
CA TYR A 649 23.52 -11.63 -6.32
C TYR A 649 22.85 -13.00 -6.51
N TYR A 650 22.78 -13.84 -5.48
CA TYR A 650 22.01 -15.08 -5.53
C TYR A 650 20.57 -14.81 -5.97
N LEU A 651 19.92 -13.81 -5.36
CA LEU A 651 18.56 -13.41 -5.69
C LEU A 651 18.44 -12.96 -7.15
N CYS A 652 19.34 -12.11 -7.64
CA CYS A 652 19.30 -11.66 -9.02
C CYS A 652 19.41 -12.82 -10.02
N LEU A 653 20.22 -13.84 -9.72
CA LEU A 653 20.42 -15.00 -10.59
C LEU A 653 19.27 -16.01 -10.50
N GLN A 654 18.72 -16.25 -9.31
CA GLN A 654 17.71 -17.30 -9.07
C GLN A 654 16.26 -16.77 -9.06
N GLY A 655 16.07 -15.46 -8.88
CA GLY A 655 14.75 -14.84 -8.70
C GLY A 655 14.07 -15.18 -7.37
N LYS A 656 14.80 -15.77 -6.42
CA LYS A 656 14.34 -16.15 -5.07
C LYS A 656 15.53 -16.32 -4.13
N PHE A 657 15.27 -16.29 -2.83
CA PHE A 657 16.27 -16.64 -1.82
C PHE A 657 16.34 -18.16 -1.57
N SER A 658 17.45 -18.61 -0.98
CA SER A 658 17.60 -19.98 -0.50
C SER A 658 17.58 -20.00 1.02
N ARG A 659 17.22 -21.15 1.62
CA ARG A 659 17.23 -21.32 3.09
C ARG A 659 18.61 -21.16 3.73
N ARG A 660 19.67 -21.21 2.93
CA ARG A 660 21.06 -21.01 3.38
C ARG A 660 21.55 -19.59 3.11
N CYS A 661 21.05 -18.95 2.06
CA CYS A 661 21.48 -17.65 1.57
C CYS A 661 20.27 -16.71 1.44
N HIS A 662 20.00 -15.97 2.52
CA HIS A 662 18.88 -15.03 2.62
C HIS A 662 19.23 -13.86 3.55
N PRO A 663 18.53 -12.73 3.44
CA PRO A 663 18.66 -11.63 4.39
C PRO A 663 18.24 -12.05 5.81
N THR A 664 18.83 -11.43 6.84
CA THR A 664 18.62 -11.81 8.25
C THR A 664 17.16 -11.70 8.66
N TYR A 665 16.42 -10.71 8.14
CA TYR A 665 14.99 -10.56 8.46
C TYR A 665 14.17 -11.81 8.09
N LEU A 666 14.57 -12.58 7.07
CA LEU A 666 13.89 -13.84 6.72
C LEU A 666 14.29 -15.02 7.61
N SER A 667 15.20 -14.84 8.56
CA SER A 667 15.59 -15.92 9.46
C SER A 667 14.46 -16.28 10.46
N PRO A 668 14.39 -17.54 10.92
CA PRO A 668 13.47 -17.91 11.99
C PRO A 668 13.68 -17.11 13.28
N GLN A 669 14.93 -16.74 13.58
CA GLN A 669 15.28 -15.93 14.76
C GLN A 669 14.72 -14.51 14.67
N ALA A 670 14.87 -13.86 13.52
CA ALA A 670 14.28 -12.56 13.27
C ALA A 670 12.76 -12.61 13.36
N HIS A 671 12.14 -13.68 12.86
CA HIS A 671 10.69 -13.89 12.97
C HIS A 671 10.20 -13.95 14.41
N VAL A 672 10.84 -14.74 15.27
CA VAL A 672 10.48 -14.80 16.70
C VAL A 672 10.58 -13.40 17.34
N LYS A 673 11.65 -12.66 17.03
CA LYS A 673 11.87 -11.33 17.61
C LYS A 673 10.85 -10.30 17.13
N LEU A 674 10.67 -10.19 15.81
CA LEU A 674 9.85 -9.15 15.19
C LEU A 674 8.34 -9.46 15.26
N SER A 675 7.93 -10.72 15.50
CA SER A 675 6.52 -11.06 15.77
C SER A 675 6.11 -10.85 17.23
N THR A 676 7.01 -10.38 18.10
CA THR A 676 6.67 -10.08 19.51
C THR A 676 5.78 -8.82 19.57
N PRO A 677 4.75 -8.77 20.44
CA PRO A 677 3.94 -7.56 20.64
C PRO A 677 4.82 -6.34 20.96
N GLY A 678 4.55 -5.22 20.29
CA GLY A 678 5.30 -3.98 20.46
C GLY A 678 6.63 -3.89 19.68
N ALA A 679 7.04 -4.92 18.93
CA ALA A 679 8.31 -4.92 18.18
C ALA A 679 8.43 -3.80 17.13
N PHE A 680 7.31 -3.19 16.73
CA PHE A 680 7.27 -2.09 15.76
C PHE A 680 6.78 -0.77 16.36
N ASP A 681 6.63 -0.65 17.68
CA ASP A 681 6.17 0.59 18.33
C ASP A 681 7.09 1.78 18.04
N GLY A 682 8.38 1.49 17.82
CA GLY A 682 9.40 2.45 17.39
C GLY A 682 9.47 2.68 15.87
N LEU A 683 8.63 2.08 15.03
CA LEU A 683 8.69 2.28 13.58
C LEU A 683 7.79 3.47 13.16
N ARG A 684 8.34 4.38 12.35
CA ARG A 684 7.60 5.46 11.68
C ARG A 684 7.93 5.46 10.20
N ILE A 685 6.92 5.36 9.35
CA ILE A 685 7.04 5.29 7.89
C ILE A 685 6.52 6.59 7.29
N HIS A 686 7.43 7.36 6.69
CA HIS A 686 7.17 8.66 6.09
C HIS A 686 7.17 8.53 4.56
N THR A 687 6.16 9.12 3.90
CA THR A 687 6.14 9.25 2.44
C THR A 687 6.33 10.69 2.04
N ASP A 688 7.60 11.07 1.93
CA ASP A 688 8.05 12.41 1.61
C ASP A 688 9.56 12.41 1.29
N GLU A 689 10.02 13.57 0.83
CA GLU A 689 11.42 13.95 0.71
C GLU A 689 12.13 13.91 2.07
N ILE A 690 13.41 13.51 2.07
CA ILE A 690 14.23 13.41 3.28
C ILE A 690 14.29 14.75 4.01
N ASN A 691 14.44 15.84 3.25
CA ASN A 691 14.53 17.19 3.80
C ASN A 691 13.21 17.62 4.48
N GLU A 692 12.05 17.24 3.93
CA GLU A 692 10.75 17.53 4.55
C GLU A 692 10.58 16.80 5.88
N VAL A 693 11.00 15.53 5.96
CA VAL A 693 10.91 14.74 7.19
C VAL A 693 11.87 15.28 8.25
N ILE A 694 13.12 15.57 7.89
CA ILE A 694 14.12 16.10 8.82
C ILE A 694 13.66 17.42 9.46
N ASN A 695 13.02 18.31 8.68
CA ASN A 695 12.50 19.57 9.20
C ASN A 695 11.38 19.39 10.24
N ARG A 696 10.74 18.21 10.28
CA ARG A 696 9.66 17.86 11.21
C ARG A 696 10.11 17.00 12.39
N ILE A 697 11.38 16.63 12.44
CA ILE A 697 11.99 15.95 13.58
C ILE A 697 12.45 17.00 14.60
N THR A 698 12.20 16.75 15.89
CA THR A 698 12.67 17.65 16.96
C THR A 698 14.19 17.81 16.87
N PRO A 699 14.71 19.05 16.85
CA PRO A 699 16.15 19.30 16.73
C PRO A 699 16.96 18.61 17.84
N GLY A 700 18.12 18.06 17.48
CA GLY A 700 19.02 17.39 18.43
C GLY A 700 18.54 16.04 18.98
N THR A 701 17.53 15.41 18.39
CA THR A 701 17.04 14.09 18.83
C THR A 701 17.60 12.92 18.01
N LEU A 702 17.92 13.16 16.75
CA LEU A 702 18.40 12.11 15.85
C LEU A 702 19.82 11.68 16.24
N THR A 703 20.08 10.37 16.28
CA THR A 703 21.41 9.83 16.63
C THR A 703 22.14 9.27 15.41
N ILE A 704 21.38 8.69 14.47
CA ILE A 704 21.90 8.07 13.25
C ILE A 704 21.06 8.52 12.06
N ALA A 705 21.71 8.91 10.96
CA ALA A 705 21.06 9.11 9.67
C ALA A 705 21.72 8.23 8.60
N VAL A 706 20.97 7.32 7.99
CA VAL A 706 21.40 6.48 6.87
C VAL A 706 20.82 7.06 5.59
N VAL A 707 21.57 7.95 4.95
CA VAL A 707 21.15 8.67 3.74
C VAL A 707 21.63 7.99 2.45
N MET A 708 22.37 6.89 2.59
CA MET A 708 22.82 6.04 1.48
C MET A 708 23.54 6.89 0.41
N ASP A 709 23.23 6.68 -0.87
CA ASP A 709 23.78 7.38 -2.02
C ASP A 709 22.92 8.53 -2.51
N SER A 710 21.87 8.94 -1.77
CA SER A 710 21.03 10.08 -2.14
C SER A 710 21.83 11.36 -2.41
N MET A 711 22.98 11.53 -1.73
CA MET A 711 23.87 12.68 -1.95
C MET A 711 24.53 12.68 -3.33
N ASP A 712 24.71 11.52 -3.99
CA ASP A 712 25.26 11.42 -5.35
C ASP A 712 24.29 11.97 -6.42
N TRP A 713 23.03 12.19 -6.05
CA TRP A 713 21.98 12.58 -6.98
C TRP A 713 21.93 14.10 -7.17
N PHE A 714 22.48 14.87 -6.22
CA PHE A 714 22.50 16.33 -6.29
C PHE A 714 23.41 16.86 -7.40
N ASP A 715 23.03 17.99 -7.95
CA ASP A 715 23.88 18.75 -8.86
C ASP A 715 25.00 19.46 -8.05
N PRO A 716 26.28 19.27 -8.39
CA PRO A 716 27.40 19.95 -7.74
C PRO A 716 27.37 21.48 -7.79
N THR A 717 26.58 22.05 -8.70
CA THR A 717 26.45 23.51 -8.89
C THR A 717 25.36 24.13 -8.02
N GLU A 718 24.50 23.31 -7.41
CA GLU A 718 23.38 23.77 -6.58
C GLU A 718 23.70 23.69 -5.07
N ASP A 719 23.00 24.49 -4.26
CA ASP A 719 23.15 24.48 -2.79
C ASP A 719 22.40 23.31 -2.11
N ALA A 720 21.72 22.44 -2.86
CA ALA A 720 20.87 21.38 -2.32
C ALA A 720 21.62 20.43 -1.36
N ALA A 721 22.83 19.99 -1.71
CA ALA A 721 23.65 19.12 -0.87
C ALA A 721 24.07 19.81 0.45
N ALA A 722 24.48 21.08 0.37
CA ALA A 722 24.84 21.86 1.55
C ALA A 722 23.61 22.18 2.42
N ALA A 723 22.45 22.43 1.81
CA ALA A 723 21.19 22.61 2.51
C ALA A 723 20.76 21.35 3.28
N GLN A 724 20.91 20.16 2.68
CA GLN A 724 20.66 18.89 3.37
C GLN A 724 21.67 18.67 4.51
N ALA A 725 22.96 18.98 4.32
CA ALA A 725 23.96 18.91 5.39
C ALA A 725 23.57 19.82 6.58
N ARG A 726 23.13 21.06 6.33
CA ARG A 726 22.64 21.98 7.37
C ARG A 726 21.43 21.43 8.12
N ARG A 727 20.46 20.85 7.40
CA ARG A 727 19.26 20.26 8.01
C ARG A 727 19.59 19.04 8.87
N LEU A 728 20.46 18.15 8.38
CA LEU A 728 20.97 17.02 9.14
C LEU A 728 21.72 17.48 10.38
N ASN A 729 22.53 18.55 10.28
CA ASN A 729 23.19 19.13 11.45
C ASN A 729 22.16 19.53 12.51
N HIS A 730 21.08 20.18 12.11
CA HIS A 730 20.04 20.62 13.05
C HIS A 730 19.31 19.48 13.74
N ALA A 731 18.95 18.43 13.01
CA ALA A 731 18.21 17.29 13.57
C ALA A 731 19.08 16.36 14.43
N LEU A 732 20.36 16.20 14.09
CA LEU A 732 21.27 15.31 14.83
C LEU A 732 21.68 15.91 16.18
N LYS A 733 21.74 15.05 17.20
CA LYS A 733 22.45 15.38 18.44
C LYS A 733 23.94 15.53 18.18
N LYS A 734 24.66 16.27 19.03
CA LYS A 734 26.13 16.31 18.98
C LYS A 734 26.69 14.88 19.15
N GLY A 735 27.66 14.51 18.32
CA GLY A 735 28.16 13.14 18.20
C GLY A 735 27.25 12.20 17.38
N GLY A 736 26.12 12.69 16.87
CA GLY A 736 25.28 11.97 15.92
C GLY A 736 26.02 11.69 14.61
N ARG A 737 25.68 10.59 13.95
CA ARG A 737 26.45 10.05 12.82
C ARG A 737 25.59 9.89 11.59
N ILE A 738 26.13 10.29 10.45
CA ILE A 738 25.54 10.08 9.13
C ILE A 738 26.32 8.98 8.44
N LEU A 739 25.65 7.93 8.00
CA LEU A 739 26.19 6.92 7.11
C LEU A 739 25.76 7.23 5.68
N LEU A 740 26.74 7.46 4.80
CA LEU A 740 26.53 7.65 3.38
C LEU A 740 27.42 6.73 2.57
N ARG A 741 26.95 6.37 1.38
CA ARG A 741 27.66 5.55 0.39
C ARG A 741 27.74 6.33 -0.91
N SER A 742 28.81 6.17 -1.67
CA SER A 742 28.98 6.93 -2.92
C SER A 742 29.56 6.10 -4.04
N ALA A 743 29.17 6.43 -5.26
CA ALA A 743 29.75 5.92 -6.50
C ALA A 743 31.16 6.49 -6.79
N SER A 744 31.63 7.50 -6.05
CA SER A 744 33.01 8.01 -6.13
C SER A 744 33.82 7.67 -4.87
N ILE A 745 35.14 7.55 -5.01
CA ILE A 745 36.06 7.35 -3.89
C ILE A 745 36.19 8.61 -3.03
N ASP A 746 36.17 9.78 -3.69
CA ASP A 746 36.26 11.10 -3.09
C ASP A 746 35.08 11.98 -3.59
N PRO A 747 33.89 11.83 -2.95
CA PRO A 747 32.70 12.58 -3.32
C PRO A 747 32.83 14.08 -3.00
N TRP A 748 32.39 14.94 -3.93
CA TRP A 748 32.53 16.40 -3.84
C TRP A 748 31.80 17.01 -2.64
N TYR A 749 30.65 16.45 -2.27
CA TYR A 749 29.78 16.97 -1.20
C TYR A 749 30.30 16.70 0.22
N ILE A 750 31.36 15.91 0.40
CA ILE A 750 31.99 15.70 1.72
C ILE A 750 32.44 17.04 2.30
N LYS A 751 33.00 17.91 1.46
CA LYS A 751 33.41 19.26 1.85
C LYS A 751 32.23 20.07 2.42
N HIS A 752 31.03 19.90 1.88
CA HIS A 752 29.83 20.57 2.39
C HIS A 752 29.43 20.04 3.77
N PHE A 753 29.63 18.76 4.08
CA PHE A 753 29.44 18.28 5.45
C PHE A 753 30.47 18.92 6.40
N GLU A 754 31.74 19.00 6.00
CA GLU A 754 32.80 19.60 6.81
C GLU A 754 32.55 21.09 7.09
N GLU A 755 32.19 21.85 6.05
CA GLU A 755 31.80 23.26 6.14
C GLU A 755 30.58 23.48 7.05
N ASN A 756 29.71 22.47 7.18
CA ASN A 756 28.49 22.52 8.01
C ASN A 756 28.62 21.74 9.32
N GLY A 757 29.83 21.73 9.91
CA GLY A 757 30.04 21.34 11.31
C GLY A 757 30.19 19.84 11.56
N PHE A 758 30.41 19.06 10.52
CA PHE A 758 30.72 17.63 10.62
C PHE A 758 32.22 17.35 10.49
N THR A 759 32.67 16.25 11.06
CA THR A 759 33.94 15.61 10.68
C THR A 759 33.62 14.39 9.85
N ALA A 760 34.12 14.34 8.62
CA ALA A 760 33.91 13.23 7.70
C ALA A 760 35.07 12.24 7.76
N ARG A 761 34.76 10.95 7.81
CA ARG A 761 35.76 9.87 7.74
C ARG A 761 35.32 8.83 6.73
N ARG A 762 36.19 8.53 5.76
CA ARG A 762 36.01 7.37 4.88
C ARG A 762 36.25 6.10 5.69
N VAL A 763 35.22 5.26 5.77
CA VAL A 763 35.24 4.02 6.57
C VAL A 763 35.30 2.77 5.70
N GLY A 764 35.10 2.92 4.39
CA GLY A 764 35.35 1.89 3.40
C GLY A 764 35.62 2.52 2.03
N ALA A 765 36.45 1.85 1.24
CA ALA A 765 36.76 2.22 -0.13
C ALA A 765 37.00 0.95 -0.94
N ARG A 766 36.51 0.95 -2.18
CA ARG A 766 36.69 -0.11 -3.15
C ARG A 766 37.78 0.29 -4.13
N PHE A 767 38.87 -0.45 -4.14
CA PHE A 767 39.92 -0.33 -5.16
C PHE A 767 39.87 -1.52 -6.12
N PRO A 768 40.44 -1.42 -7.33
CA PRO A 768 40.46 -2.50 -8.29
C PRO A 768 40.89 -3.83 -7.67
N GLY A 769 40.08 -4.87 -7.85
CA GLY A 769 40.35 -6.22 -7.32
C GLY A 769 40.02 -6.45 -5.85
N THR A 770 39.41 -5.49 -5.15
CA THR A 770 38.98 -5.60 -3.75
C THR A 770 37.47 -5.35 -3.60
N SER A 771 36.86 -5.97 -2.58
CA SER A 771 35.45 -5.76 -2.23
C SER A 771 35.31 -4.91 -0.98
N ILE A 772 34.46 -3.88 -1.01
CA ILE A 772 34.14 -3.06 0.19
C ILE A 772 33.16 -3.78 1.12
N ASP A 773 32.22 -4.53 0.54
CA ASP A 773 31.22 -5.35 1.23
C ASP A 773 30.70 -6.47 0.30
N ARG A 774 29.66 -7.22 0.71
CA ARG A 774 29.12 -8.31 -0.12
C ARG A 774 28.40 -7.83 -1.37
N VAL A 775 27.93 -6.59 -1.39
CA VAL A 775 27.27 -6.01 -2.56
C VAL A 775 28.30 -5.39 -3.51
N ASN A 776 29.28 -4.68 -2.96
CA ASN A 776 30.36 -4.02 -3.67
C ASN A 776 29.91 -3.01 -4.75
N MET A 777 28.68 -2.49 -4.67
CA MET A 777 28.11 -1.58 -5.68
C MET A 777 28.71 -0.17 -5.59
N TYR A 778 29.04 0.28 -4.39
CA TYR A 778 29.55 1.63 -4.13
C TYR A 778 31.08 1.66 -4.08
N ALA A 779 31.65 2.77 -4.53
CA ALA A 779 33.09 2.99 -4.49
C ALA A 779 33.57 3.35 -3.08
N SER A 780 32.78 4.07 -2.28
CA SER A 780 33.17 4.41 -0.90
C SER A 780 32.01 4.43 0.07
N THR A 781 32.33 4.33 1.36
CA THR A 781 31.41 4.49 2.48
C THR A 781 32.02 5.47 3.48
N TRP A 782 31.21 6.40 3.98
CA TRP A 782 31.65 7.47 4.87
C TRP A 782 30.76 7.57 6.10
N ILE A 783 31.39 7.96 7.21
CA ILE A 783 30.71 8.40 8.43
C ILE A 783 31.00 9.88 8.62
N CYS A 784 29.95 10.71 8.61
CA CYS A 784 30.05 12.12 8.99
C CYS A 784 29.52 12.29 10.41
N THR A 785 30.37 12.73 11.34
CA THR A 785 30.02 12.89 12.77
C THR A 785 29.82 14.35 13.09
N LYS A 786 28.69 14.71 13.71
CA LYS A 786 28.39 16.09 14.10
C LYS A 786 29.27 16.52 15.28
N GLU A 787 30.15 17.49 15.06
CA GLU A 787 31.02 18.05 16.11
C GLU A 787 30.58 19.44 16.59
N LYS A 788 30.02 20.23 15.67
CA LYS A 788 29.63 21.63 15.92
C LYS A 788 28.20 21.88 15.46
N ASP A 789 27.46 22.63 16.25
CA ASP A 789 26.15 23.16 15.85
C ASP A 789 26.34 24.33 14.87
N VAL A 790 25.56 24.34 13.80
CA VAL A 790 25.53 25.45 12.84
C VAL A 790 24.30 26.30 13.12
N THR A 791 24.48 27.61 13.31
CA THR A 791 23.37 28.55 13.52
C THR A 791 22.55 28.70 12.24
N ARG A 792 21.23 28.53 12.35
CA ARG A 792 20.29 28.69 11.23
C ARG A 792 20.29 30.15 10.75
N PRO A 793 20.38 30.44 9.44
CA PRO A 793 19.94 31.73 8.92
C PRO A 793 18.46 31.91 9.28
N LYS A 794 18.09 33.02 9.94
CA LYS A 794 16.67 33.35 10.17
C LYS A 794 16.01 33.52 8.79
N ASN A 795 15.13 32.60 8.40
CA ASN A 795 14.18 32.80 7.31
C ASN A 795 12.88 32.05 7.59
N ASP A 796 11.80 32.63 7.05
CA ASP A 796 10.40 32.56 7.47
C ASP A 796 9.81 31.16 7.62
N ARG A 797 8.79 31.11 8.49
CA ARG A 797 7.87 29.98 8.66
C ARG A 797 7.38 29.48 7.30
N THR A 798 7.94 28.38 6.80
CA THR A 798 7.30 27.58 5.76
C THR A 798 6.15 26.81 6.42
N ILE A 799 5.00 27.45 6.52
CA ILE A 799 3.73 26.75 6.61
C ILE A 799 3.65 25.89 5.35
N SER A 800 3.68 24.57 5.51
CA SER A 800 3.32 23.64 4.44
C SER A 800 1.99 24.11 3.86
N VAL A 801 1.95 24.44 2.57
CA VAL A 801 0.73 24.82 1.86
C VAL A 801 -0.14 23.57 1.70
N LEU A 802 -0.76 23.15 2.80
CA LEU A 802 -1.97 22.34 2.82
C LEU A 802 -3.15 23.32 2.72
N SER A 803 -3.14 24.14 1.66
CA SER A 803 -4.32 24.91 1.26
C SER A 803 -5.25 23.96 0.52
N LEU A 804 -6.49 23.86 1.00
CA LEU A 804 -7.61 23.22 0.30
C LEU A 804 -8.03 23.94 -0.99
N GLY A 805 -7.30 24.98 -1.42
CA GLY A 805 -7.53 25.70 -2.66
C GLY A 805 -6.23 25.97 -3.39
N ASP A 806 -5.89 25.10 -4.34
CA ASP A 806 -5.18 25.49 -5.56
C ASP A 806 -5.74 24.68 -6.73
N SER A 807 -6.93 25.11 -7.16
CA SER A 807 -7.57 24.71 -8.42
C SER A 807 -7.02 25.51 -9.61
N ALA A 808 -5.90 26.20 -9.46
CA ALA A 808 -5.30 27.00 -10.52
C ALA A 808 -4.51 26.08 -11.46
N VAL A 809 -5.15 25.74 -12.57
CA VAL A 809 -4.50 25.18 -13.77
C VAL A 809 -3.52 26.22 -14.31
N GLY A 810 -2.31 26.23 -13.76
CA GLY A 810 -1.16 26.88 -14.36
C GLY A 810 -0.63 26.01 -15.49
N THR A 811 -0.64 26.52 -16.71
CA THR A 811 -0.04 25.90 -17.90
C THR A 811 1.49 25.89 -17.79
N THR A 812 2.05 25.06 -16.90
CA THR A 812 3.42 24.60 -17.04
C THR A 812 3.47 23.65 -18.23
N LYS A 813 4.24 24.03 -19.24
CA LYS A 813 4.53 23.20 -20.43
C LYS A 813 4.77 21.76 -19.98
N ARG A 814 4.10 20.80 -20.63
CA ARG A 814 4.47 19.38 -20.59
C ARG A 814 5.91 19.26 -21.10
N SER A 815 6.87 19.37 -20.19
CA SER A 815 8.24 18.94 -20.42
C SER A 815 8.23 17.41 -20.38
N SER A 816 8.61 16.79 -21.49
CA SER A 816 8.86 15.35 -21.57
C SER A 816 10.24 14.96 -21.03
N SER A 817 10.95 15.92 -20.41
CA SER A 817 12.25 15.71 -19.79
C SER A 817 12.10 15.33 -18.32
N VAL A 818 12.82 14.29 -17.93
CA VAL A 818 12.87 13.69 -16.58
C VAL A 818 13.84 14.46 -15.66
N GLU A 819 14.29 15.64 -16.09
CA GLU A 819 15.36 16.43 -15.46
C GLU A 819 14.92 17.18 -14.19
N ASP A 820 13.63 17.37 -13.94
CA ASP A 820 13.10 18.15 -12.80
C ASP A 820 12.73 17.29 -11.56
N LEU A 821 13.42 16.16 -11.38
CA LEU A 821 13.29 15.33 -10.17
C LEU A 821 14.01 15.98 -8.98
N HIS A 822 13.35 16.94 -8.33
CA HIS A 822 13.76 17.36 -6.98
C HIS A 822 13.42 16.26 -5.97
N ILE A 823 14.37 15.93 -5.08
CA ILE A 823 14.32 14.89 -4.04
C ILE A 823 14.45 15.50 -2.65
#